data_AF-A0A316FFX0-F1
#
_entry.id   AF-A0A316FFX0-F1
#
_cell.length_a   1.000
_cell.length_b   1.000
_cell.length_c   1.000
_cell.angle_alpha   90.00
_cell.angle_beta   90.00
_cell.angle_gamma   90.00
#
_symmetry.space_group_name_H-M   'P 1'
#
loop_
_entity.id
_entity.type
_entity.pdbx_description
1 polymer ?
#
loop_
_entity_poly.entity_id
_entity_poly.type
_entity_poly.pdbx_seq_one_letter_code
_entity_poly.pdbx_strand_id
1 'polypeptide(L)'
;MRLLRARTRITIAFAAVLLVLGALLPQLMSQASAAAKTLYIPSRWVQTGEVPWSSSRSRESANFVLLWGEKSGTDPASAPSPYNFDPNSIITQLENLYTFYVSTMKFTPETGKLAQHKIIVIVTNTWNRTELNAWATGGSVDGQVGIINIDPRAAQPGSWGLAHELGHVFQAYTTMNRPGAGFIDATAGTFWETSAEFMAMQALPATAAGDLTRWLRSENLYYSSSRHHYGNWMLAQYIKDRDGLPMFNRMWNEAAGNEHPLETYRRIAGITQAELNRRLGEYATRTVTYDFGNRSTLMPFITSVYGAGFLNAYNGGNVEAVDASQSHYRINTRVAPSDYGFNKIKLVPSADGAMVKVRLKGHAETGATGWTFGLVAVRNGTPRYSPLTSGTDGQIDFPLQAGENEVWLVVTGTPNAVPHYGFLDGYTKARRYPYEFRLSGATPSGFEPGHVKPAAGNGGRWHSNGGGWVAGNASVAASAYVGPKAAVMGGTVTGNARIEGLGWVNGGTVGGNAIVRDNALIQSGANLSGNVVVGGDAEVAFACSSGTYLMFSTTRGCDGGGGESDVNPAHGTFGSAELAIGGGTTTPPPATGNLARTATASASVTSSWESVAAVNDGIEPPSSNDSTNPRWGTWPDSGEQWAALTWANPVRVGRVQVYLFDDGNGVRLPASWRLQSRSGTGTWADVPGAGGYPAAANTYNTVTFPAVDTSALRVVLQSNGTSSVGLLEVKAFAS
;
A
#
# COMPACT_ATOMS: atom_id res chain seq x y z
N MET A 1 -39.39 -1.48 -73.77
CA MET A 1 -39.82 -2.91 -73.75
C MET A 1 -39.85 -3.33 -72.28
N ARG A 2 -40.96 -3.65 -71.61
CA ARG A 2 -42.25 -4.32 -71.94
C ARG A 2 -42.13 -5.86 -72.04
N LEU A 3 -42.84 -6.55 -71.12
CA LEU A 3 -43.21 -8.00 -71.06
C LEU A 3 -42.10 -8.98 -70.58
N LEU A 4 -42.27 -9.68 -69.42
CA LEU A 4 -43.03 -10.94 -69.13
C LEU A 4 -42.30 -12.22 -69.66
N ARG A 5 -42.24 -13.40 -69.00
CA ARG A 5 -43.16 -14.05 -68.03
C ARG A 5 -42.54 -15.34 -67.39
N ALA A 6 -43.00 -15.75 -66.18
CA ALA A 6 -43.11 -17.16 -65.65
C ALA A 6 -41.81 -18.01 -65.43
N ARG A 7 -41.71 -19.02 -64.52
CA ARG A 7 -42.54 -19.63 -63.43
C ARG A 7 -41.56 -20.38 -62.46
N THR A 8 -41.49 -20.10 -61.15
CA THR A 8 -42.28 -20.65 -60.01
C THR A 8 -41.88 -22.05 -59.48
N ARG A 9 -41.22 -22.07 -58.30
CA ARG A 9 -41.32 -23.01 -57.14
C ARG A 9 -40.72 -22.28 -55.90
N ILE A 10 -41.12 -22.46 -54.63
CA ILE A 10 -42.39 -22.96 -54.04
C ILE A 10 -42.65 -22.30 -52.65
N THR A 11 -43.86 -22.53 -52.13
CA THR A 11 -44.54 -22.23 -50.85
C THR A 11 -43.80 -22.63 -49.53
N ILE A 12 -44.20 -22.22 -48.30
CA ILE A 12 -45.55 -22.04 -47.70
C ILE A 12 -45.65 -20.78 -46.79
N ALA A 13 -46.83 -20.16 -46.74
CA ALA A 13 -47.27 -19.24 -45.68
C ALA A 13 -48.75 -19.48 -45.33
N PHE A 14 -49.12 -19.24 -44.06
CA PHE A 14 -50.48 -18.99 -43.55
C PHE A 14 -50.34 -17.74 -42.64
N ALA A 15 -51.05 -16.62 -42.84
CA ALA A 15 -52.50 -16.41 -42.70
C ALA A 15 -52.97 -16.52 -41.22
N ALA A 16 -53.75 -15.58 -40.64
CA ALA A 16 -54.23 -14.30 -41.15
C ALA A 16 -54.59 -13.31 -40.02
N VAL A 17 -54.83 -12.06 -40.44
CA VAL A 17 -55.31 -10.88 -39.69
C VAL A 17 -56.38 -11.18 -38.62
N LEU A 18 -56.08 -10.78 -37.38
CA LEU A 18 -57.06 -10.38 -36.36
C LEU A 18 -56.42 -9.25 -35.54
N LEU A 19 -56.56 -8.03 -36.04
CA LEU A 19 -55.92 -6.81 -35.52
C LEU A 19 -56.99 -5.71 -35.43
N VAL A 20 -56.94 -4.95 -34.32
CA VAL A 20 -57.88 -3.92 -33.82
C VAL A 20 -58.83 -4.42 -32.71
N LEU A 21 -58.88 -3.65 -31.61
CA LEU A 21 -59.64 -3.85 -30.35
C LEU A 21 -59.14 -4.96 -29.41
N GLY A 22 -57.93 -4.78 -28.85
CA GLY A 22 -57.41 -5.70 -27.82
C GLY A 22 -56.11 -5.34 -27.09
N ALA A 23 -55.67 -4.07 -27.08
CA ALA A 23 -54.41 -3.68 -26.42
C ALA A 23 -54.34 -2.18 -26.05
N LEU A 24 -55.24 -1.71 -25.18
CA LEU A 24 -55.14 -0.39 -24.54
C LEU A 24 -55.50 -0.47 -23.04
N LEU A 25 -54.78 -1.36 -22.34
CA LEU A 25 -54.54 -1.21 -20.91
C LEU A 25 -53.12 -0.64 -20.76
N PRO A 26 -52.94 0.61 -20.28
CA PRO A 26 -51.62 1.01 -19.83
C PRO A 26 -51.27 0.13 -18.63
N GLN A 27 -50.18 -0.63 -18.73
CA GLN A 27 -49.54 -1.18 -17.55
C GLN A 27 -48.93 -0.02 -16.76
N LEU A 28 -49.78 0.63 -15.96
CA LEU A 28 -49.37 1.34 -14.76
C LEU A 28 -48.80 0.30 -13.79
N MET A 29 -47.57 -0.13 -14.07
CA MET A 29 -46.70 -0.63 -13.02
C MET A 29 -46.57 0.51 -12.03
N SER A 30 -47.31 0.42 -10.93
CA SER A 30 -47.08 1.23 -9.75
C SER A 30 -45.63 1.03 -9.35
N GLN A 31 -44.77 2.00 -9.71
CA GLN A 31 -43.51 2.17 -9.01
C GLN A 31 -43.92 2.46 -7.57
N ALA A 32 -43.80 1.45 -6.70
CA ALA A 32 -43.97 1.65 -5.28
C ALA A 32 -42.98 2.75 -4.87
N SER A 33 -43.50 3.93 -4.54
CA SER A 33 -42.68 5.02 -4.01
C SER A 33 -41.89 4.44 -2.84
N ALA A 34 -40.56 4.62 -2.88
CA ALA A 34 -39.76 4.34 -1.71
C ALA A 34 -40.34 5.11 -0.51
N ALA A 35 -40.40 4.46 0.65
CA ALA A 35 -40.92 5.10 1.86
C ALA A 35 -40.05 6.32 2.19
N ALA A 36 -40.68 7.44 2.54
CA ALA A 36 -39.95 8.65 2.90
C ALA A 36 -39.09 8.42 4.15
N LYS A 37 -37.83 8.87 4.11
CA LYS A 37 -36.89 8.71 5.23
C LYS A 37 -37.34 9.49 6.45
N THR A 38 -37.22 8.85 7.60
CA THR A 38 -37.58 9.43 8.90
C THR A 38 -36.42 10.23 9.49
N LEU A 39 -36.74 11.22 10.32
CA LEU A 39 -35.75 11.93 11.12
C LEU A 39 -35.47 11.13 12.39
N TYR A 40 -34.24 10.65 12.56
CA TYR A 40 -33.75 10.10 13.83
C TYR A 40 -33.04 11.21 14.62
N ILE A 41 -33.45 11.44 15.87
CA ILE A 41 -32.77 12.33 16.81
C ILE A 41 -32.33 11.48 18.01
N PRO A 42 -31.03 11.47 18.38
CA PRO A 42 -30.54 10.86 19.61
C PRO A 42 -31.36 11.28 20.83
N SER A 43 -31.90 10.32 21.58
CA SER A 43 -32.74 10.59 22.76
C SER A 43 -32.00 11.42 23.82
N ARG A 44 -30.68 11.19 23.95
CA ARG A 44 -29.79 11.96 24.82
C ARG A 44 -29.76 13.45 24.47
N TRP A 45 -29.87 13.85 23.21
CA TRP A 45 -29.91 15.28 22.83
C TRP A 45 -31.14 15.99 23.39
N VAL A 46 -32.27 15.29 23.51
CA VAL A 46 -33.49 15.82 24.12
C VAL A 46 -33.37 15.86 25.65
N GLN A 47 -32.70 14.87 26.25
CA GLN A 47 -32.59 14.73 27.71
C GLN A 47 -31.52 15.63 28.34
N THR A 48 -30.34 15.74 27.74
CA THR A 48 -29.21 16.55 28.23
C THR A 48 -29.14 17.92 27.55
N GLY A 49 -29.91 18.11 26.48
CA GLY A 49 -29.85 19.28 25.63
C GLY A 49 -28.58 19.38 24.79
N GLU A 50 -27.73 18.34 24.71
CA GLU A 50 -26.40 18.29 24.06
C GLU A 50 -26.33 19.04 22.72
N VAL A 51 -27.29 18.78 21.82
CA VAL A 51 -27.52 19.57 20.60
C VAL A 51 -28.90 20.24 20.74
N PRO A 52 -28.97 21.53 21.12
CA PRO A 52 -30.22 22.24 21.39
C PRO A 52 -30.89 22.73 20.10
N TRP A 53 -31.16 21.79 19.18
CA TRP A 53 -31.75 22.08 17.89
C TRP A 53 -33.23 22.48 18.01
N SER A 54 -33.74 23.15 16.98
CA SER A 54 -35.15 23.52 16.86
C SER A 54 -35.56 23.55 15.39
N SER A 55 -36.83 23.29 15.09
CA SER A 55 -37.35 23.35 13.72
C SER A 55 -37.15 24.70 13.02
N SER A 56 -37.14 25.81 13.76
CA SER A 56 -36.81 27.16 13.25
C SER A 56 -35.33 27.38 12.92
N ARG A 57 -34.46 26.41 13.25
CA ARG A 57 -33.03 26.37 12.93
C ARG A 57 -32.66 25.05 12.26
N SER A 58 -33.52 24.59 11.36
CA SER A 58 -33.29 23.38 10.57
C SER A 58 -33.70 23.56 9.12
N ARG A 59 -33.09 22.74 8.24
CA ARG A 59 -33.48 22.62 6.83
C ARG A 59 -33.47 21.15 6.45
N GLU A 60 -34.53 20.68 5.78
CA GLU A 60 -34.66 19.27 5.40
C GLU A 60 -34.75 19.09 3.88
N SER A 61 -34.31 17.92 3.44
CA SER A 61 -34.44 17.39 2.08
C SER A 61 -34.93 15.94 2.13
N ALA A 62 -34.74 15.16 1.05
CA ALA A 62 -35.10 13.75 1.02
C ALA A 62 -34.17 12.91 1.92
N ASN A 63 -32.87 13.18 1.85
CA ASN A 63 -31.82 12.39 2.47
C ASN A 63 -31.16 13.05 3.69
N PHE A 64 -31.36 14.35 3.92
CA PHE A 64 -30.64 15.10 4.95
C PHE A 64 -31.53 15.95 5.84
N VAL A 65 -31.04 16.20 7.06
CA VAL A 65 -31.43 17.31 7.93
C VAL A 65 -30.20 18.15 8.26
N LEU A 66 -30.27 19.44 7.99
CA LEU A 66 -29.32 20.44 8.48
C LEU A 66 -29.84 21.03 9.78
N LEU A 67 -28.96 21.15 10.78
CA LEU A 67 -29.22 21.74 12.10
C LEU A 67 -28.16 22.82 12.39
N TRP A 68 -28.57 23.99 12.87
CA TRP A 68 -27.63 25.05 13.25
C TRP A 68 -27.98 25.76 14.55
N GLY A 69 -26.98 26.43 15.11
CA GLY A 69 -27.02 27.06 16.41
C GLY A 69 -27.53 28.50 16.41
N GLU A 70 -27.60 29.06 17.61
CA GLU A 70 -28.25 30.34 17.88
C GLU A 70 -27.54 31.53 17.22
N LYS A 71 -26.23 31.44 16.97
CA LYS A 71 -25.42 32.55 16.42
C LYS A 71 -25.74 32.87 14.96
N SER A 72 -26.35 31.91 14.24
CA SER A 72 -26.84 32.11 12.87
C SER A 72 -28.32 32.51 12.81
N GLY A 73 -29.01 32.65 13.96
CA GLY A 73 -30.42 33.01 14.00
C GLY A 73 -31.33 31.99 13.29
N THR A 74 -32.50 32.45 12.82
CA THR A 74 -33.42 31.66 11.97
C THR A 74 -33.18 31.84 10.48
N ASP A 75 -32.43 32.89 10.09
CA ASP A 75 -31.97 33.14 8.73
C ASP A 75 -30.43 33.16 8.69
N PRO A 76 -29.78 31.98 8.54
CA PRO A 76 -28.33 31.88 8.48
C PRO A 76 -27.68 32.60 7.29
N ALA A 77 -28.43 32.94 6.22
CA ALA A 77 -27.88 33.69 5.10
C ALA A 77 -27.63 35.17 5.45
N SER A 78 -28.46 35.72 6.35
CA SER A 78 -28.38 37.10 6.86
C SER A 78 -27.60 37.24 8.18
N ALA A 79 -27.04 36.16 8.71
CA ALA A 79 -26.25 36.18 9.94
C ALA A 79 -24.94 36.98 9.79
N PRO A 80 -24.32 37.45 10.90
CA PRO A 80 -23.00 38.06 10.84
C PRO A 80 -21.89 37.01 10.62
N SER A 81 -20.83 37.41 9.93
CA SER A 81 -19.62 36.58 9.80
C SER A 81 -18.96 36.34 11.17
N PRO A 82 -18.44 35.13 11.47
CA PRO A 82 -18.27 33.97 10.59
C PRO A 82 -19.44 32.95 10.60
N TYR A 83 -20.62 33.32 11.10
CA TYR A 83 -21.74 32.41 11.31
C TYR A 83 -22.72 32.32 10.12
N ASN A 84 -22.39 32.96 9.00
CA ASN A 84 -23.25 33.11 7.83
C ASN A 84 -23.04 32.00 6.79
N PHE A 85 -24.13 31.44 6.28
CA PHE A 85 -24.13 30.40 5.23
C PHE A 85 -25.50 30.27 4.56
N ASP A 86 -25.54 29.76 3.32
CA ASP A 86 -26.81 29.38 2.68
C ASP A 86 -27.14 27.90 2.94
N PRO A 87 -28.19 27.58 3.73
CA PRO A 87 -28.59 26.21 4.01
C PRO A 87 -29.12 25.49 2.76
N ASN A 88 -29.59 26.21 1.74
CA ASN A 88 -30.02 25.61 0.47
C ASN A 88 -28.80 25.13 -0.32
N SER A 89 -27.76 25.95 -0.44
CA SER A 89 -26.50 25.55 -1.07
C SER A 89 -25.91 24.28 -0.44
N ILE A 90 -25.83 24.20 0.89
CA ILE A 90 -25.28 23.02 1.58
C ILE A 90 -26.15 21.78 1.29
N ILE A 91 -27.47 21.88 1.45
CA ILE A 91 -28.35 20.71 1.30
C ILE A 91 -28.45 20.24 -0.16
N THR A 92 -28.40 21.15 -1.14
CA THR A 92 -28.35 20.81 -2.57
C THR A 92 -27.03 20.14 -2.94
N GLN A 93 -25.89 20.61 -2.41
CA GLN A 93 -24.60 19.93 -2.62
C GLN A 93 -24.62 18.51 -2.06
N LEU A 94 -25.15 18.32 -0.85
CA LEU A 94 -25.27 17.02 -0.21
C LEU A 94 -26.19 16.04 -0.97
N GLU A 95 -27.34 16.49 -1.49
CA GLU A 95 -28.21 15.65 -2.33
C GLU A 95 -27.54 15.23 -3.65
N ASN A 96 -26.75 16.12 -4.26
CA ASN A 96 -25.97 15.79 -5.45
C ASN A 96 -24.86 14.76 -5.13
N LEU A 97 -24.12 14.96 -4.04
CA LEU A 97 -23.08 14.03 -3.58
C LEU A 97 -23.66 12.67 -3.16
N TYR A 98 -24.82 12.66 -2.52
CA TYR A 98 -25.56 11.45 -2.15
C TYR A 98 -25.98 10.67 -3.40
N THR A 99 -26.58 11.35 -4.38
CA THR A 99 -26.93 10.77 -5.67
C THR A 99 -25.70 10.19 -6.37
N PHE A 100 -24.57 10.88 -6.31
CA PHE A 100 -23.31 10.38 -6.86
C PHE A 100 -22.85 9.09 -6.13
N TYR A 101 -22.78 9.08 -4.79
CA TYR A 101 -22.31 7.91 -4.03
C TYR A 101 -23.25 6.69 -4.12
N VAL A 102 -24.57 6.88 -4.14
CA VAL A 102 -25.55 5.80 -4.30
C VAL A 102 -25.68 5.33 -5.76
N SER A 103 -25.89 6.24 -6.71
CA SER A 103 -26.31 5.87 -8.07
C SER A 103 -25.15 5.76 -9.07
N THR A 104 -24.15 6.65 -8.98
CA THR A 104 -23.03 6.70 -9.93
C THR A 104 -21.87 5.81 -9.47
N MET A 105 -21.34 6.08 -8.29
CA MET A 105 -20.26 5.31 -7.69
C MET A 105 -20.74 3.96 -7.16
N LYS A 106 -22.00 3.87 -6.69
CA LYS A 106 -22.61 2.66 -6.12
C LYS A 106 -21.78 2.09 -4.96
N PHE A 107 -21.31 2.97 -4.08
CA PHE A 107 -20.38 2.63 -3.02
C PHE A 107 -20.94 1.60 -2.03
N THR A 108 -22.19 1.81 -1.58
CA THR A 108 -22.94 0.84 -0.78
C THR A 108 -24.40 0.88 -1.21
N PRO A 109 -25.16 -0.23 -1.17
CA PRO A 109 -26.57 -0.22 -1.50
C PRO A 109 -27.38 0.68 -0.56
N GLU A 110 -28.38 1.37 -1.09
CA GLU A 110 -29.36 2.10 -0.30
C GLU A 110 -30.35 1.14 0.38
N THR A 111 -29.89 0.51 1.46
CA THR A 111 -30.65 -0.46 2.26
C THR A 111 -30.41 -0.24 3.75
N GLY A 112 -31.17 -0.95 4.59
CA GLY A 112 -31.01 -0.88 6.05
C GLY A 112 -31.18 0.55 6.57
N LYS A 113 -30.24 1.00 7.40
CA LYS A 113 -30.31 2.30 8.07
C LYS A 113 -30.18 3.49 7.11
N LEU A 114 -29.44 3.33 6.01
CA LEU A 114 -29.28 4.34 4.95
C LEU A 114 -30.61 4.62 4.23
N ALA A 115 -31.46 3.61 4.08
CA ALA A 115 -32.80 3.74 3.49
C ALA A 115 -33.88 4.19 4.49
N GLN A 116 -33.61 4.13 5.81
CA GLN A 116 -34.61 4.42 6.85
C GLN A 116 -34.55 5.87 7.37
N HIS A 117 -33.35 6.44 7.50
CA HIS A 117 -33.12 7.68 8.24
C HIS A 117 -32.43 8.75 7.40
N LYS A 118 -32.81 10.02 7.61
CA LYS A 118 -32.10 11.18 7.06
C LYS A 118 -30.76 11.37 7.78
N ILE A 119 -29.69 11.58 7.03
CA ILE A 119 -28.35 11.89 7.54
C ILE A 119 -28.39 13.25 8.26
N ILE A 120 -27.82 13.32 9.46
CA ILE A 120 -27.78 14.55 10.25
C ILE A 120 -26.57 15.39 9.83
N VAL A 121 -26.76 16.70 9.71
CA VAL A 121 -25.68 17.66 9.44
C VAL A 121 -25.73 18.76 10.49
N ILE A 122 -24.76 18.78 11.40
CA ILE A 122 -24.56 19.86 12.36
C ILE A 122 -23.67 20.92 11.70
N VAL A 123 -24.19 22.12 11.51
CA VAL A 123 -23.38 23.26 11.08
C VAL A 123 -22.64 23.80 12.32
N THR A 124 -21.34 23.52 12.41
CA THR A 124 -20.50 23.77 13.60
C THR A 124 -20.16 25.25 13.74
N ASN A 125 -19.60 25.66 14.90
CA ASN A 125 -19.23 27.05 15.21
C ASN A 125 -20.39 28.07 15.25
N THR A 126 -21.61 27.68 14.85
CA THR A 126 -22.85 28.47 14.91
C THR A 126 -23.56 28.40 16.27
N TRP A 127 -23.10 27.53 17.18
CA TRP A 127 -23.73 27.27 18.48
C TRP A 127 -23.11 28.10 19.60
N ASN A 128 -23.88 28.40 20.64
CA ASN A 128 -23.36 28.95 21.91
C ASN A 128 -22.67 27.88 22.79
N ARG A 129 -22.00 26.91 22.17
CA ARG A 129 -21.37 25.74 22.79
C ARG A 129 -20.08 25.40 22.06
N THR A 130 -18.98 25.27 22.80
CA THR A 130 -17.66 24.99 22.24
C THR A 130 -17.47 23.53 21.87
N GLU A 131 -18.26 22.64 22.47
CA GLU A 131 -18.26 21.19 22.25
C GLU A 131 -18.79 20.82 20.85
N LEU A 132 -19.55 21.72 20.22
CA LEU A 132 -20.09 21.59 18.86
C LEU A 132 -19.22 22.31 17.81
N ASN A 133 -18.00 22.71 18.18
CA ASN A 133 -17.03 23.30 17.24
C ASN A 133 -16.13 22.21 16.66
N ALA A 134 -16.21 22.03 15.34
CA ALA A 134 -15.26 21.25 14.55
C ALA A 134 -15.07 21.93 13.19
N TRP A 135 -14.00 21.63 12.47
CA TRP A 135 -13.82 22.12 11.09
C TRP A 135 -14.70 21.33 10.12
N ALA A 136 -14.47 20.01 10.06
CA ALA A 136 -15.27 19.04 9.35
C ALA A 136 -15.02 17.66 10.02
N THR A 137 -16.07 16.86 10.24
CA THR A 137 -15.99 15.42 10.58
C THR A 137 -17.23 14.68 10.07
N GLY A 138 -17.07 13.43 9.65
CA GLY A 138 -18.13 12.54 9.20
C GLY A 138 -18.08 11.20 9.92
N GLY A 139 -19.23 10.53 10.03
CA GLY A 139 -19.32 9.22 10.68
C GLY A 139 -20.77 8.84 10.99
N SER A 140 -21.01 8.30 12.18
CA SER A 140 -22.35 7.93 12.63
C SER A 140 -22.59 8.24 14.11
N VAL A 141 -23.88 8.23 14.50
CA VAL A 141 -24.32 8.41 15.88
C VAL A 141 -25.27 7.28 16.29
N ASP A 142 -25.09 6.80 17.52
CA ASP A 142 -25.85 5.73 18.20
C ASP A 142 -25.97 4.41 17.39
N GLY A 143 -25.11 4.21 16.38
CA GLY A 143 -25.20 3.11 15.41
C GLY A 143 -26.48 3.14 14.55
N GLN A 144 -27.21 4.26 14.51
CA GLN A 144 -28.49 4.38 13.82
C GLN A 144 -28.43 5.22 12.55
N VAL A 145 -27.66 6.31 12.55
CA VAL A 145 -27.71 7.29 11.46
C VAL A 145 -26.35 7.92 11.21
N GLY A 146 -26.09 8.26 9.95
CA GLY A 146 -24.93 9.06 9.55
C GLY A 146 -24.99 10.46 10.13
N ILE A 147 -23.83 11.01 10.47
CA ILE A 147 -23.69 12.39 10.93
C ILE A 147 -22.50 13.08 10.26
N ILE A 148 -22.69 14.34 9.88
CA ILE A 148 -21.64 15.27 9.43
C ILE A 148 -21.64 16.46 10.40
N ASN A 149 -20.48 16.87 10.88
CA ASN A 149 -20.25 18.13 11.56
C ASN A 149 -19.42 18.99 10.63
N ILE A 150 -19.87 20.18 10.23
CA ILE A 150 -19.11 21.01 9.27
C ILE A 150 -19.25 22.51 9.51
N ASP A 151 -18.12 23.22 9.41
CA ASP A 151 -18.04 24.67 9.54
C ASP A 151 -18.63 25.37 8.31
N PRO A 152 -19.32 26.51 8.45
CA PRO A 152 -19.77 27.35 7.34
C PRO A 152 -18.72 27.58 6.25
N ARG A 153 -17.45 27.76 6.62
CA ARG A 153 -16.31 28.00 5.70
C ARG A 153 -15.84 26.72 5.01
N ALA A 154 -16.06 25.55 5.62
CA ALA A 154 -15.80 24.26 4.98
C ALA A 154 -16.94 23.86 4.03
N ALA A 155 -18.17 24.30 4.27
CA ALA A 155 -19.38 23.94 3.51
C ALA A 155 -19.71 24.86 2.30
N GLN A 156 -18.76 25.69 1.85
CA GLN A 156 -18.92 26.63 0.72
C GLN A 156 -19.27 25.92 -0.60
N PRO A 157 -19.84 26.62 -1.62
CA PRO A 157 -20.18 26.02 -2.90
C PRO A 157 -19.00 25.31 -3.57
N GLY A 158 -19.17 24.04 -3.92
CA GLY A 158 -18.09 23.16 -4.40
C GLY A 158 -17.27 22.51 -3.27
N SER A 159 -17.84 22.35 -2.08
CA SER A 159 -17.13 21.90 -0.88
C SER A 159 -16.48 20.53 -1.03
N TRP A 160 -15.15 20.49 -0.90
CA TRP A 160 -14.40 19.26 -0.68
C TRP A 160 -14.80 18.57 0.63
N GLY A 161 -14.98 19.35 1.71
CA GLY A 161 -15.35 18.84 3.03
C GLY A 161 -16.67 18.06 3.00
N LEU A 162 -17.72 18.59 2.36
CA LEU A 162 -18.99 17.87 2.23
C LEU A 162 -18.82 16.54 1.46
N ALA A 163 -17.95 16.49 0.45
CA ALA A 163 -17.68 15.26 -0.27
C ALA A 163 -16.89 14.24 0.57
N HIS A 164 -15.86 14.69 1.29
CA HIS A 164 -15.03 13.87 2.19
C HIS A 164 -15.83 13.32 3.37
N GLU A 165 -16.52 14.18 4.13
CA GLU A 165 -17.27 13.76 5.32
C GLU A 165 -18.48 12.87 4.95
N LEU A 166 -19.14 13.12 3.81
CA LEU A 166 -20.17 12.19 3.32
C LEU A 166 -19.56 10.84 2.91
N GLY A 167 -18.30 10.82 2.45
CA GLY A 167 -17.53 9.59 2.26
C GLY A 167 -17.44 8.77 3.56
N HIS A 168 -17.04 9.40 4.67
CA HIS A 168 -17.02 8.75 6.00
C HIS A 168 -18.39 8.28 6.48
N VAL A 169 -19.46 9.05 6.22
CA VAL A 169 -20.83 8.60 6.51
C VAL A 169 -21.15 7.31 5.75
N PHE A 170 -20.82 7.24 4.45
CA PHE A 170 -21.05 6.06 3.62
C PHE A 170 -20.20 4.86 4.06
N GLN A 171 -18.94 5.09 4.44
CA GLN A 171 -18.07 4.07 5.07
C GLN A 171 -18.71 3.51 6.34
N ALA A 172 -19.18 4.37 7.25
CA ALA A 172 -19.85 3.96 8.48
C ALA A 172 -21.12 3.14 8.20
N TYR A 173 -21.89 3.45 7.16
CA TYR A 173 -23.04 2.63 6.75
C TYR A 173 -22.68 1.22 6.28
N THR A 174 -21.45 0.97 5.78
CA THR A 174 -21.02 -0.39 5.40
C THR A 174 -20.99 -1.35 6.60
N THR A 175 -20.57 -0.85 7.76
CA THR A 175 -20.50 -1.56 9.04
C THR A 175 -21.82 -1.50 9.81
N MET A 176 -22.52 -0.36 9.85
CA MET A 176 -23.82 -0.25 10.53
C MET A 176 -24.88 -1.19 9.93
N ASN A 177 -24.88 -1.39 8.61
CA ASN A 177 -25.77 -2.34 7.96
C ASN A 177 -25.34 -3.81 8.11
N ARG A 178 -24.08 -4.08 8.49
CA ARG A 178 -23.48 -5.43 8.64
C ARG A 178 -22.42 -5.44 9.75
N PRO A 179 -22.81 -5.70 11.01
CA PRO A 179 -21.86 -5.81 12.11
C PRO A 179 -20.74 -6.81 11.81
N GLY A 180 -19.49 -6.41 12.07
CA GLY A 180 -18.30 -7.23 11.79
C GLY A 180 -17.78 -7.16 10.34
N ALA A 181 -18.42 -6.40 9.45
CA ALA A 181 -17.94 -6.12 8.10
C ALA A 181 -17.43 -4.68 7.93
N GLY A 182 -16.62 -4.47 6.91
CA GLY A 182 -15.91 -3.21 6.68
C GLY A 182 -14.59 -3.13 7.44
N PHE A 183 -13.85 -2.05 7.23
CA PHE A 183 -12.50 -1.87 7.76
C PHE A 183 -12.47 -1.42 9.22
N ILE A 184 -12.96 -2.26 10.13
CA ILE A 184 -12.97 -1.99 11.57
C ILE A 184 -11.70 -2.44 12.31
N ASP A 185 -10.76 -3.08 11.61
CA ASP A 185 -9.46 -3.45 12.16
C ASP A 185 -8.61 -2.20 12.45
N ALA A 186 -7.87 -2.21 13.57
CA ALA A 186 -7.08 -1.06 14.03
C ALA A 186 -5.97 -0.62 13.05
N THR A 187 -5.52 -1.53 12.18
CA THR A 187 -4.49 -1.27 11.15
C THR A 187 -5.05 -0.61 9.90
N ALA A 188 -6.37 -0.64 9.71
CA ALA A 188 -7.05 -0.05 8.58
C ALA A 188 -7.41 1.43 8.78
N GLY A 189 -7.10 2.03 9.94
CA GLY A 189 -7.51 3.38 10.31
C GLY A 189 -7.09 4.48 9.31
N THR A 190 -5.89 4.41 8.75
CA THR A 190 -5.47 5.37 7.71
C THR A 190 -6.23 5.21 6.39
N PHE A 191 -6.75 4.01 6.10
CA PHE A 191 -7.51 3.75 4.89
C PHE A 191 -8.92 4.36 4.90
N TRP A 192 -9.52 4.61 6.06
CA TRP A 192 -10.77 5.40 6.15
C TRP A 192 -10.63 6.74 5.43
N GLU A 193 -9.54 7.44 5.76
CA GLU A 193 -9.27 8.81 5.29
C GLU A 193 -8.71 8.81 3.87
N THR A 194 -7.78 7.88 3.57
CA THR A 194 -7.31 7.57 2.21
C THR A 194 -8.48 7.37 1.25
N SER A 195 -9.52 6.65 1.69
CA SER A 195 -10.62 6.24 0.85
C SER A 195 -11.76 7.26 0.80
N ALA A 196 -11.88 8.14 1.81
CA ALA A 196 -12.74 9.32 1.75
C ALA A 196 -12.18 10.36 0.76
N GLU A 197 -10.86 10.61 0.78
CA GLU A 197 -10.17 11.44 -0.22
C GLU A 197 -10.32 10.85 -1.63
N PHE A 198 -10.21 9.53 -1.78
CA PHE A 198 -10.47 8.86 -3.07
C PHE A 198 -11.92 9.08 -3.54
N MET A 199 -12.91 8.96 -2.65
CA MET A 199 -14.33 9.18 -2.95
C MET A 199 -14.59 10.63 -3.36
N ALA A 200 -14.04 11.59 -2.63
CA ALA A 200 -14.09 13.01 -2.96
C ALA A 200 -13.42 13.31 -4.31
N MET A 201 -12.27 12.68 -4.62
CA MET A 201 -11.63 12.73 -5.94
C MET A 201 -12.50 12.17 -7.07
N GLN A 202 -13.45 11.25 -6.79
CA GLN A 202 -14.38 10.77 -7.81
C GLN A 202 -15.53 11.77 -8.04
N ALA A 203 -16.02 12.41 -6.97
CA ALA A 203 -17.14 13.34 -7.02
C ALA A 203 -16.75 14.73 -7.54
N LEU A 204 -15.59 15.25 -7.13
CA LEU A 204 -15.12 16.62 -7.35
C LEU A 204 -13.66 16.65 -7.88
N PRO A 205 -13.32 15.95 -8.97
CA PRO A 205 -11.93 15.65 -9.39
C PRO A 205 -11.03 16.86 -9.69
N ALA A 206 -11.56 18.08 -9.74
CA ALA A 206 -10.85 19.32 -10.02
C ALA A 206 -10.87 20.33 -8.85
N THR A 207 -11.38 19.95 -7.67
CA THR A 207 -11.52 20.85 -6.51
C THR A 207 -10.31 20.80 -5.56
N ALA A 208 -9.95 19.61 -5.08
CA ALA A 208 -8.77 19.36 -4.25
C ALA A 208 -8.31 17.90 -4.46
N ALA A 209 -7.28 17.46 -3.73
CA ALA A 209 -6.71 16.11 -3.87
C ALA A 209 -6.01 15.61 -2.58
N GLY A 210 -6.48 16.04 -1.41
CA GLY A 210 -5.86 15.77 -0.10
C GLY A 210 -4.47 16.36 0.10
N ASP A 211 -3.79 16.01 1.21
CA ASP A 211 -2.42 16.46 1.52
C ASP A 211 -1.37 15.65 0.72
N LEU A 212 -1.29 15.93 -0.58
CA LEU A 212 -0.27 15.38 -1.46
C LEU A 212 1.15 15.79 -1.03
N THR A 213 1.33 16.94 -0.38
CA THR A 213 2.67 17.39 0.07
C THR A 213 3.25 16.43 1.11
N ARG A 214 2.41 15.95 2.03
CA ARG A 214 2.80 14.99 3.06
C ARG A 214 3.11 13.62 2.48
N TRP A 215 2.34 13.14 1.50
CA TRP A 215 2.64 11.91 0.75
C TRP A 215 3.96 12.00 -0.02
N LEU A 216 4.14 13.02 -0.87
CA LEU A 216 5.27 13.11 -1.80
C LEU A 216 6.64 13.19 -1.13
N ARG A 217 6.71 13.66 0.12
CA ARG A 217 7.96 13.64 0.90
C ARG A 217 8.20 12.36 1.68
N SER A 218 7.23 11.45 1.80
CA SER A 218 7.33 10.27 2.65
C SER A 218 7.02 8.94 1.97
N GLU A 219 6.97 8.89 0.63
CA GLU A 219 6.65 7.69 -0.17
C GLU A 219 7.45 6.42 0.21
N ASN A 220 8.60 6.58 0.88
CA ASN A 220 9.40 5.47 1.39
C ASN A 220 8.83 4.81 2.65
N LEU A 221 7.92 5.45 3.38
CA LEU A 221 7.29 4.87 4.56
C LEU A 221 6.28 3.78 4.16
N TYR A 222 5.85 2.97 5.12
CA TYR A 222 4.90 1.89 4.84
C TYR A 222 3.54 2.44 4.41
N TYR A 223 2.83 1.72 3.54
CA TYR A 223 1.62 2.23 2.86
C TYR A 223 0.59 2.86 3.82
N SER A 224 0.28 2.18 4.93
CA SER A 224 -0.71 2.58 5.93
C SER A 224 -0.19 3.54 7.01
N SER A 225 0.96 4.19 6.80
CA SER A 225 1.52 5.17 7.74
C SER A 225 0.58 6.36 8.00
N SER A 226 0.55 6.87 9.24
CA SER A 226 -0.10 8.14 9.59
C SER A 226 0.54 9.37 8.91
N ARG A 227 1.70 9.21 8.26
CA ARG A 227 2.22 10.20 7.31
C ARG A 227 1.44 10.21 6.00
N HIS A 228 0.79 9.12 5.63
CA HIS A 228 0.11 8.98 4.34
C HIS A 228 -1.38 9.31 4.35
N HIS A 229 -2.02 9.25 5.53
CA HIS A 229 -3.42 9.58 5.88
C HIS A 229 -4.32 10.18 4.78
N TYR A 230 -3.97 11.35 4.21
CA TYR A 230 -4.79 12.07 3.20
C TYR A 230 -4.27 11.98 1.75
N GLY A 231 -3.08 11.43 1.49
CA GLY A 231 -2.37 11.57 0.21
C GLY A 231 -2.08 10.27 -0.57
N ASN A 232 -2.20 9.09 0.06
CA ASN A 232 -1.98 7.77 -0.55
C ASN A 232 -3.19 7.23 -1.34
N TRP A 233 -4.24 8.03 -1.56
CA TRP A 233 -5.44 7.63 -2.31
C TRP A 233 -5.15 7.20 -3.75
N MET A 234 -3.99 7.61 -4.30
CA MET A 234 -3.52 7.20 -5.62
C MET A 234 -3.39 5.68 -5.78
N LEU A 235 -3.17 4.91 -4.70
CA LEU A 235 -3.24 3.45 -4.79
C LEU A 235 -4.65 3.00 -5.16
N ALA A 236 -5.70 3.52 -4.49
CA ALA A 236 -7.09 3.20 -4.83
C ALA A 236 -7.45 3.60 -6.27
N GLN A 237 -6.85 4.68 -6.78
CA GLN A 237 -6.97 5.08 -8.19
C GLN A 237 -6.30 4.08 -9.15
N TYR A 238 -5.10 3.57 -8.84
CA TYR A 238 -4.50 2.46 -9.60
C TYR A 238 -5.36 1.17 -9.54
N ILE A 239 -5.94 0.85 -8.37
CA ILE A 239 -6.88 -0.29 -8.23
C ILE A 239 -8.09 -0.09 -9.15
N LYS A 240 -8.70 1.10 -9.16
CA LYS A 240 -9.81 1.46 -10.05
C LYS A 240 -9.41 1.35 -11.52
N ASP A 241 -8.24 1.84 -11.91
CA ASP A 241 -7.81 1.83 -13.33
C ASP A 241 -7.53 0.41 -13.84
N ARG A 242 -7.13 -0.52 -12.96
CA ARG A 242 -6.83 -1.91 -13.35
C ARG A 242 -8.01 -2.87 -13.21
N ASP A 243 -8.75 -2.79 -12.10
CA ASP A 243 -9.82 -3.76 -11.75
C ASP A 243 -11.23 -3.13 -11.77
N GLY A 244 -11.33 -1.84 -12.08
CA GLY A 244 -12.58 -1.07 -12.09
C GLY A 244 -12.98 -0.49 -10.73
N LEU A 245 -13.75 0.60 -10.76
CA LEU A 245 -14.35 1.21 -9.56
C LEU A 245 -15.12 0.22 -8.67
N PRO A 246 -15.84 -0.80 -9.20
CA PRO A 246 -16.47 -1.82 -8.36
C PRO A 246 -15.50 -2.56 -7.43
N MET A 247 -14.22 -2.73 -7.78
CA MET A 247 -13.24 -3.38 -6.90
C MET A 247 -13.04 -2.60 -5.60
N PHE A 248 -12.94 -1.27 -5.67
CA PHE A 248 -12.85 -0.41 -4.49
C PHE A 248 -14.10 -0.51 -3.60
N ASN A 249 -15.30 -0.54 -4.21
CA ASN A 249 -16.53 -0.74 -3.46
C ASN A 249 -16.56 -2.14 -2.81
N ARG A 250 -16.14 -3.18 -3.54
CA ARG A 250 -16.05 -4.56 -3.01
C ARG A 250 -15.07 -4.64 -1.85
N MET A 251 -13.93 -3.96 -1.89
CA MET A 251 -13.00 -3.90 -0.74
C MET A 251 -13.73 -3.45 0.53
N TRP A 252 -14.45 -2.32 0.48
CA TRP A 252 -15.24 -1.85 1.63
C TRP A 252 -16.40 -2.77 2.03
N ASN A 253 -17.07 -3.38 1.05
CA ASN A 253 -18.30 -4.14 1.29
C ASN A 253 -18.09 -5.64 1.55
N GLU A 254 -16.90 -6.17 1.30
CA GLU A 254 -16.55 -7.58 1.51
C GLU A 254 -15.36 -7.75 2.46
N ALA A 255 -14.81 -6.67 3.04
CA ALA A 255 -13.84 -6.74 4.13
C ALA A 255 -14.41 -7.49 5.33
N ALA A 256 -13.65 -8.47 5.84
CA ALA A 256 -13.88 -9.02 7.17
C ALA A 256 -13.24 -8.08 8.21
N GLY A 257 -13.85 -7.96 9.40
CA GLY A 257 -13.45 -6.97 10.39
C GLY A 257 -12.07 -7.11 11.04
N ASN A 258 -11.26 -8.08 10.61
CA ASN A 258 -9.88 -8.32 11.04
C ASN A 258 -8.86 -8.28 9.87
N GLU A 259 -9.25 -7.76 8.71
CA GLU A 259 -8.37 -7.67 7.53
C GLU A 259 -7.81 -6.26 7.34
N HIS A 260 -6.51 -6.20 6.99
CA HIS A 260 -5.95 -4.98 6.42
C HIS A 260 -6.45 -4.80 4.95
N PRO A 261 -6.66 -3.56 4.45
CA PRO A 261 -7.17 -3.31 3.09
C PRO A 261 -6.45 -4.02 1.95
N LEU A 262 -5.13 -4.20 2.06
CA LEU A 262 -4.34 -4.96 1.07
C LEU A 262 -4.60 -6.48 1.12
N GLU A 263 -4.99 -7.04 2.26
CA GLU A 263 -5.37 -8.46 2.40
C GLU A 263 -6.76 -8.71 1.84
N THR A 264 -7.72 -7.86 2.19
CA THR A 264 -9.06 -7.85 1.59
C THR A 264 -8.96 -7.76 0.07
N TYR A 265 -8.15 -6.84 -0.44
CA TYR A 265 -7.90 -6.71 -1.88
C TYR A 265 -7.27 -7.98 -2.49
N ARG A 266 -6.23 -8.52 -1.86
CA ARG A 266 -5.57 -9.77 -2.28
C ARG A 266 -6.56 -10.94 -2.39
N ARG A 267 -7.42 -11.09 -1.37
CA ARG A 267 -8.47 -12.12 -1.32
C ARG A 267 -9.54 -11.91 -2.41
N ILE A 268 -10.10 -10.70 -2.50
CA ILE A 268 -11.20 -10.36 -3.43
C ILE A 268 -10.75 -10.46 -4.89
N ALA A 269 -9.50 -10.09 -5.18
CA ALA A 269 -8.91 -10.21 -6.51
C ALA A 269 -8.39 -11.63 -6.83
N GLY A 270 -8.41 -12.56 -5.87
CA GLY A 270 -8.00 -13.96 -6.07
C GLY A 270 -6.50 -14.14 -6.35
N ILE A 271 -5.65 -13.29 -5.75
CA ILE A 271 -4.22 -13.23 -6.07
C ILE A 271 -3.31 -13.74 -4.93
N THR A 272 -2.12 -14.19 -5.30
CA THR A 272 -1.07 -14.58 -4.33
C THR A 272 -0.42 -13.35 -3.71
N GLN A 273 0.33 -13.55 -2.61
CA GLN A 273 1.15 -12.49 -2.03
C GLN A 273 2.19 -11.94 -3.01
N ALA A 274 2.84 -12.80 -3.80
CA ALA A 274 3.80 -12.37 -4.81
C ALA A 274 3.16 -11.50 -5.90
N GLU A 275 1.93 -11.81 -6.31
CA GLU A 275 1.16 -11.02 -7.27
C GLU A 275 0.68 -9.68 -6.66
N LEU A 276 0.32 -9.65 -5.37
CA LEU A 276 0.08 -8.38 -4.64
C LEU A 276 1.36 -7.52 -4.65
N ASN A 277 2.50 -8.08 -4.25
CA ASN A 277 3.80 -7.40 -4.23
C ASN A 277 4.16 -6.81 -5.60
N ARG A 278 3.95 -7.59 -6.68
CA ARG A 278 4.15 -7.16 -8.07
C ARG A 278 3.25 -5.98 -8.44
N ARG A 279 1.96 -6.03 -8.08
CA ARG A 279 0.98 -4.94 -8.29
C ARG A 279 1.33 -3.66 -7.53
N LEU A 280 1.86 -3.76 -6.31
CA LEU A 280 2.35 -2.61 -5.56
C LEU A 280 3.62 -2.01 -6.21
N GLY A 281 4.50 -2.84 -6.77
CA GLY A 281 5.62 -2.38 -7.60
C GLY A 281 5.19 -1.66 -8.89
N GLU A 282 4.14 -2.13 -9.57
CA GLU A 282 3.55 -1.45 -10.74
C GLU A 282 2.92 -0.10 -10.35
N TYR A 283 2.24 -0.03 -9.22
CA TYR A 283 1.73 1.22 -8.67
C TYR A 283 2.88 2.21 -8.44
N ALA A 284 3.95 1.77 -7.76
CA ALA A 284 5.11 2.60 -7.48
C ALA A 284 5.76 3.15 -8.77
N THR A 285 5.94 2.34 -9.81
CA THR A 285 6.51 2.84 -11.09
C THR A 285 5.61 3.87 -11.77
N ARG A 286 4.29 3.74 -11.67
CA ARG A 286 3.33 4.73 -12.21
C ARG A 286 3.40 6.09 -11.52
N THR A 287 3.80 6.16 -10.24
CA THR A 287 3.99 7.45 -9.53
C THR A 287 5.17 8.29 -10.05
N VAL A 288 6.05 7.75 -10.89
CA VAL A 288 7.16 8.51 -11.50
C VAL A 288 6.62 9.65 -12.37
N THR A 289 5.63 9.35 -13.22
CA THR A 289 4.98 10.35 -14.04
C THR A 289 3.59 10.72 -13.56
N TYR A 290 2.97 9.93 -12.66
CA TYR A 290 1.53 9.90 -12.30
C TYR A 290 0.65 9.34 -13.44
N ASP A 291 1.04 8.19 -13.97
CA ASP A 291 0.34 7.46 -15.04
C ASP A 291 -0.89 6.71 -14.51
N PHE A 292 -1.94 7.49 -14.24
CA PHE A 292 -3.26 7.07 -13.76
C PHE A 292 -4.36 7.63 -14.66
N GLY A 293 -5.54 6.99 -14.67
CA GLY A 293 -6.67 7.39 -15.51
C GLY A 293 -7.23 8.78 -15.21
N ASN A 294 -6.98 9.34 -14.02
CA ASN A 294 -7.32 10.71 -13.64
C ASN A 294 -6.17 11.72 -13.80
N ARG A 295 -5.08 11.35 -14.50
CA ARG A 295 -3.87 12.16 -14.71
C ARG A 295 -4.15 13.64 -15.03
N SER A 296 -5.09 13.92 -15.93
CA SER A 296 -5.39 15.29 -16.38
C SER A 296 -5.92 16.20 -15.27
N THR A 297 -6.61 15.65 -14.26
CA THR A 297 -7.12 16.43 -13.12
C THR A 297 -6.21 16.34 -11.90
N LEU A 298 -5.39 15.29 -11.77
CA LEU A 298 -4.38 15.15 -10.73
C LEU A 298 -3.17 16.06 -10.92
N MET A 299 -2.63 16.16 -12.14
CA MET A 299 -1.37 16.87 -12.39
C MET A 299 -1.37 18.36 -11.96
N PRO A 300 -2.45 19.15 -12.08
CA PRO A 300 -2.52 20.49 -11.53
C PRO A 300 -2.18 20.56 -10.03
N PHE A 301 -2.72 19.65 -9.21
CA PHE A 301 -2.41 19.57 -7.79
C PHE A 301 -0.95 19.18 -7.54
N ILE A 302 -0.44 18.14 -8.23
CA ILE A 302 0.96 17.72 -8.15
C ILE A 302 1.93 18.88 -8.44
N THR A 303 1.65 19.68 -9.47
CA THR A 303 2.52 20.81 -9.85
C THR A 303 2.41 22.02 -8.92
N SER A 304 1.37 22.10 -8.08
CA SER A 304 1.08 23.25 -7.21
C SER A 304 1.16 22.94 -5.71
N VAL A 305 1.62 21.75 -5.32
CA VAL A 305 1.83 21.36 -3.91
C VAL A 305 2.70 22.36 -3.15
N TYR A 306 2.50 22.43 -1.83
CA TYR A 306 3.41 23.22 -0.99
C TYR A 306 4.83 22.66 -1.10
N GLY A 307 5.81 23.53 -1.36
CA GLY A 307 7.17 23.08 -1.66
C GLY A 307 7.40 22.56 -3.07
N ALA A 308 6.48 22.76 -4.03
CA ALA A 308 6.69 22.43 -5.45
C ALA A 308 8.01 23.00 -6.03
N GLY A 309 8.49 24.15 -5.54
CA GLY A 309 9.82 24.68 -5.90
C GLY A 309 10.97 23.71 -5.58
N PHE A 310 10.94 23.09 -4.39
CA PHE A 310 11.90 22.05 -4.01
C PHE A 310 11.62 20.75 -4.77
N LEU A 311 10.37 20.25 -4.74
CA LEU A 311 10.02 18.94 -5.31
C LEU A 311 10.22 18.85 -6.83
N ASN A 312 10.06 19.96 -7.55
CA ASN A 312 10.35 20.03 -8.99
C ASN A 312 11.85 20.23 -9.29
N ALA A 313 12.58 21.00 -8.47
CA ALA A 313 14.00 21.27 -8.67
C ALA A 313 14.92 20.15 -8.15
N TYR A 314 14.44 19.35 -7.19
CA TYR A 314 15.13 18.21 -6.61
C TYR A 314 14.30 16.93 -6.82
N ASN A 315 14.68 16.16 -7.84
CA ASN A 315 13.97 14.94 -8.23
C ASN A 315 14.86 13.68 -8.16
N GLY A 316 15.90 13.69 -7.31
CA GLY A 316 16.83 12.56 -7.12
C GLY A 316 16.55 11.74 -5.85
N GLY A 317 16.77 10.43 -5.91
CA GLY A 317 16.64 9.57 -4.72
C GLY A 317 17.71 9.82 -3.66
N ASN A 318 17.52 9.29 -2.45
CA ASN A 318 18.48 9.37 -1.34
C ASN A 318 19.67 8.39 -1.48
N VAL A 319 20.33 8.44 -2.63
CA VAL A 319 21.47 7.57 -2.97
C VAL A 319 22.78 8.06 -2.33
N GLU A 320 23.60 7.12 -1.91
CA GLU A 320 24.99 7.25 -1.46
C GLU A 320 25.90 6.39 -2.37
N ALA A 321 27.12 6.85 -2.67
CA ALA A 321 28.12 6.00 -3.33
C ALA A 321 28.80 5.11 -2.30
N VAL A 322 28.83 3.80 -2.57
CA VAL A 322 29.68 2.84 -1.84
C VAL A 322 31.06 2.81 -2.48
N ASP A 323 31.07 2.67 -3.81
CA ASP A 323 32.26 2.70 -4.66
C ASP A 323 31.87 3.27 -6.03
N ALA A 324 32.02 4.59 -6.15
CA ALA A 324 31.71 5.31 -7.38
C ALA A 324 32.54 4.83 -8.59
N SER A 325 33.76 4.34 -8.36
CA SER A 325 34.64 3.84 -9.44
C SER A 325 34.08 2.57 -10.10
N GLN A 326 33.33 1.77 -9.35
CA GLN A 326 32.64 0.58 -9.83
C GLN A 326 31.16 0.83 -10.18
N SER A 327 30.68 2.07 -10.08
CA SER A 327 29.25 2.44 -10.16
C SER A 327 28.39 1.65 -9.17
N HIS A 328 28.91 1.44 -7.95
CA HIS A 328 28.24 0.77 -6.84
C HIS A 328 27.72 1.81 -5.83
N TYR A 329 26.42 1.78 -5.60
CA TYR A 329 25.66 2.74 -4.81
C TYR A 329 24.72 2.02 -3.83
N ARG A 330 24.21 2.74 -2.84
CA ARG A 330 23.15 2.27 -1.95
C ARG A 330 22.10 3.32 -1.71
N ILE A 331 20.90 2.91 -1.29
CA ILE A 331 19.97 3.84 -0.63
C ILE A 331 20.49 4.16 0.77
N ASN A 332 20.37 5.41 1.23
CA ASN A 332 20.55 5.73 2.64
C ASN A 332 19.54 4.92 3.49
N THR A 333 20.05 4.07 4.39
CA THR A 333 19.26 3.15 5.23
C THR A 333 18.12 3.81 6.02
N ARG A 334 18.20 5.13 6.30
CA ARG A 334 17.17 5.86 7.05
C ARG A 334 15.98 6.31 6.19
N VAL A 335 16.07 6.15 4.88
CA VAL A 335 15.00 6.44 3.90
C VAL A 335 14.89 5.33 2.85
N ALA A 336 15.44 4.16 3.17
CA ALA A 336 15.07 2.89 2.56
C ALA A 336 13.54 2.70 2.64
N PRO A 337 12.93 1.94 1.71
CA PRO A 337 11.50 1.72 1.73
C PRO A 337 11.12 0.87 2.94
N SER A 338 9.98 1.14 3.53
CA SER A 338 9.29 0.24 4.45
C SER A 338 8.25 -0.60 3.71
N ASP A 339 7.45 -1.40 4.42
CA ASP A 339 6.49 -2.32 3.81
C ASP A 339 5.49 -1.63 2.86
N TYR A 340 5.58 -1.96 1.57
CA TYR A 340 4.86 -1.32 0.46
C TYR A 340 5.16 0.17 0.24
N GLY A 341 6.13 0.73 0.96
CA GLY A 341 6.79 1.99 0.62
C GLY A 341 7.78 1.80 -0.53
N PHE A 342 8.16 2.89 -1.18
CA PHE A 342 9.06 2.85 -2.34
C PHE A 342 10.02 4.05 -2.42
N ASN A 343 11.09 3.88 -3.18
CA ASN A 343 11.96 4.98 -3.60
C ASN A 343 11.89 5.17 -5.10
N LYS A 344 12.03 6.43 -5.53
CA LYS A 344 12.29 6.81 -6.92
C LYS A 344 13.71 7.37 -7.03
N ILE A 345 14.56 6.72 -7.81
CA ILE A 345 15.95 7.12 -8.07
C ILE A 345 16.06 7.53 -9.53
N LYS A 346 16.17 8.83 -9.80
CA LYS A 346 16.47 9.33 -11.13
C LYS A 346 17.88 8.93 -11.56
N LEU A 347 17.98 8.41 -12.77
CA LEU A 347 19.19 8.02 -13.46
C LEU A 347 19.40 8.95 -14.66
N VAL A 348 20.67 9.26 -14.93
CA VAL A 348 21.11 9.98 -16.12
C VAL A 348 21.73 8.95 -17.07
N PRO A 349 21.12 8.66 -18.23
CA PRO A 349 21.70 7.76 -19.23
C PRO A 349 23.04 8.29 -19.75
N SER A 350 23.98 7.39 -20.06
CA SER A 350 25.29 7.77 -20.59
C SER A 350 25.23 8.29 -22.04
N ALA A 351 24.17 7.95 -22.77
CA ALA A 351 23.88 8.38 -24.14
C ALA A 351 22.39 8.18 -24.44
N ASP A 352 21.89 8.83 -25.50
CA ASP A 352 20.56 8.50 -26.04
C ASP A 352 20.54 7.05 -26.57
N GLY A 353 19.44 6.33 -26.34
CA GLY A 353 19.32 4.92 -26.70
C GLY A 353 20.26 3.95 -25.94
N ALA A 354 20.87 4.37 -24.83
CA ALA A 354 21.77 3.51 -24.04
C ALA A 354 21.09 2.23 -23.51
N MET A 355 21.88 1.16 -23.33
CA MET A 355 21.47 -0.02 -22.58
C MET A 355 21.68 0.22 -21.09
N VAL A 356 20.62 0.55 -20.35
CA VAL A 356 20.68 0.73 -18.90
C VAL A 356 20.62 -0.64 -18.23
N LYS A 357 21.59 -0.95 -17.38
CA LYS A 357 21.62 -2.18 -16.59
C LYS A 357 21.66 -1.84 -15.10
N VAL A 358 20.83 -2.52 -14.32
CA VAL A 358 20.78 -2.42 -12.86
C VAL A 358 20.93 -3.82 -12.29
N ARG A 359 21.88 -4.05 -11.38
CA ARG A 359 21.82 -5.19 -10.44
C ARG A 359 21.54 -4.64 -9.05
N LEU A 360 20.55 -5.18 -8.35
CA LEU A 360 20.14 -4.74 -7.01
C LEU A 360 20.18 -5.93 -6.05
N LYS A 361 20.72 -5.71 -4.85
CA LYS A 361 20.77 -6.69 -3.75
C LYS A 361 20.24 -6.05 -2.47
N GLY A 362 19.24 -6.70 -1.87
CA GLY A 362 18.62 -6.30 -0.61
C GLY A 362 19.29 -6.96 0.60
N HIS A 363 19.38 -6.22 1.71
CA HIS A 363 19.91 -6.72 2.98
C HIS A 363 18.89 -7.59 3.72
N ALA A 364 18.65 -8.81 3.24
CA ALA A 364 17.69 -9.74 3.82
C ALA A 364 18.03 -10.17 5.27
N GLU A 365 19.31 -10.06 5.66
CA GLU A 365 19.77 -10.26 7.05
C GLU A 365 19.16 -9.28 8.05
N THR A 366 18.58 -8.16 7.58
CA THR A 366 17.85 -7.21 8.43
C THR A 366 16.43 -7.67 8.80
N GLY A 367 16.00 -8.84 8.32
CA GLY A 367 14.62 -9.34 8.45
C GLY A 367 13.65 -8.78 7.39
N ALA A 368 14.13 -7.98 6.45
CA ALA A 368 13.39 -7.57 5.26
C ALA A 368 13.21 -8.78 4.31
N THR A 369 11.97 -9.08 3.91
CA THR A 369 11.63 -10.38 3.26
C THR A 369 11.50 -10.35 1.74
N GLY A 370 11.64 -9.18 1.10
CA GLY A 370 11.62 -9.10 -0.36
C GLY A 370 11.60 -7.67 -0.91
N TRP A 371 12.09 -7.50 -2.13
CA TRP A 371 12.04 -6.26 -2.90
C TRP A 371 11.33 -6.50 -4.23
N THR A 372 10.67 -5.48 -4.77
CA THR A 372 10.21 -5.45 -6.17
C THR A 372 10.65 -4.15 -6.79
N PHE A 373 11.33 -4.22 -7.94
CA PHE A 373 11.93 -3.06 -8.60
C PHE A 373 11.79 -3.10 -10.12
N GLY A 374 11.88 -1.93 -10.73
CA GLY A 374 11.71 -1.72 -12.17
C GLY A 374 12.35 -0.43 -12.65
N LEU A 375 12.55 -0.33 -13.96
CA LEU A 375 12.95 0.90 -14.63
C LEU A 375 11.76 1.58 -15.31
N VAL A 376 11.72 2.91 -15.25
CA VAL A 376 10.78 3.76 -15.99
C VAL A 376 11.61 4.70 -16.87
N ALA A 377 11.53 4.52 -18.18
CA ALA A 377 12.02 5.49 -19.15
C ALA A 377 10.91 6.47 -19.50
N VAL A 378 11.23 7.75 -19.71
CA VAL A 378 10.25 8.80 -20.00
C VAL A 378 10.68 9.55 -21.26
N ARG A 379 9.76 9.66 -22.22
CA ARG A 379 9.88 10.49 -23.43
C ARG A 379 8.78 11.54 -23.40
N ASN A 380 9.14 12.82 -23.27
CA ASN A 380 8.18 13.94 -23.26
C ASN A 380 7.00 13.77 -22.28
N GLY A 381 7.28 13.23 -21.08
CA GLY A 381 6.27 12.95 -20.05
C GLY A 381 5.46 11.65 -20.24
N THR A 382 5.66 10.91 -21.33
CA THR A 382 5.09 9.57 -21.56
C THR A 382 6.05 8.49 -21.02
N PRO A 383 5.61 7.63 -20.08
CA PRO A 383 6.46 6.57 -19.52
C PRO A 383 6.48 5.29 -20.38
N ARG A 384 7.57 4.54 -20.26
CA ARG A 384 7.71 3.15 -20.68
C ARG A 384 8.37 2.35 -19.55
N TYR A 385 7.75 1.24 -19.18
CA TYR A 385 8.15 0.40 -18.05
C TYR A 385 9.01 -0.77 -18.51
N SER A 386 10.01 -1.15 -17.72
CA SER A 386 10.61 -2.49 -17.81
C SER A 386 9.65 -3.53 -17.21
N PRO A 387 9.86 -4.83 -17.50
CA PRO A 387 9.40 -5.88 -16.58
C PRO A 387 9.90 -5.60 -15.17
N LEU A 388 9.10 -5.97 -14.16
CA LEU A 388 9.51 -5.91 -12.76
C LEU A 388 10.35 -7.13 -12.38
N THR A 389 11.37 -6.91 -11.56
CA THR A 389 12.16 -7.96 -10.91
C THR A 389 11.81 -7.99 -9.43
N SER A 390 11.63 -9.18 -8.86
CA SER A 390 11.34 -9.37 -7.45
C SER A 390 12.28 -10.39 -6.83
N GLY A 391 12.75 -10.14 -5.60
CA GLY A 391 13.67 -11.03 -4.89
C GLY A 391 14.59 -10.28 -3.93
N THR A 392 15.66 -10.95 -3.49
CA THR A 392 16.72 -10.39 -2.64
C THR A 392 17.99 -10.04 -3.43
N ASP A 393 18.15 -10.57 -4.64
CA ASP A 393 19.15 -10.21 -5.65
C ASP A 393 18.45 -10.32 -7.02
N GLY A 394 18.78 -9.44 -7.96
CA GLY A 394 18.23 -9.48 -9.32
C GLY A 394 18.84 -8.43 -10.24
N GLN A 395 18.72 -8.66 -11.55
CA GLN A 395 19.24 -7.76 -12.57
C GLN A 395 18.15 -7.40 -13.60
N ILE A 396 18.15 -6.14 -14.04
CA ILE A 396 17.35 -5.63 -15.16
C ILE A 396 18.31 -5.13 -16.24
N ASP A 397 18.09 -5.57 -17.48
CA ASP A 397 18.71 -5.03 -18.69
C ASP A 397 17.60 -4.33 -19.51
N PHE A 398 17.75 -3.03 -19.76
CA PHE A 398 16.71 -2.21 -20.38
C PHE A 398 17.28 -1.32 -21.49
N PRO A 399 17.07 -1.67 -22.77
CA PRO A 399 17.44 -0.80 -23.88
C PRO A 399 16.52 0.42 -23.88
N LEU A 400 17.10 1.61 -23.84
CA LEU A 400 16.38 2.85 -24.08
C LEU A 400 16.07 3.02 -25.57
N GLN A 401 14.98 3.71 -25.86
CA GLN A 401 14.65 4.19 -27.19
C GLN A 401 15.10 5.65 -27.34
N ALA A 402 15.27 6.11 -28.58
CA ALA A 402 15.65 7.50 -28.84
C ALA A 402 14.68 8.51 -28.18
N GLY A 403 15.24 9.53 -27.53
CA GLY A 403 14.50 10.56 -26.79
C GLY A 403 13.98 10.15 -25.41
N GLU A 404 14.33 8.97 -24.90
CA GLU A 404 14.08 8.58 -23.51
C GLU A 404 15.23 9.07 -22.60
N ASN A 405 15.28 10.39 -22.40
CA ASN A 405 16.37 11.08 -21.70
C ASN A 405 16.18 11.17 -20.18
N GLU A 406 15.00 10.84 -19.66
CA GLU A 406 14.72 10.74 -18.24
C GLU A 406 14.42 9.28 -17.86
N VAL A 407 15.22 8.70 -16.96
CA VAL A 407 15.11 7.30 -16.54
C VAL A 407 15.08 7.22 -15.03
N TRP A 408 14.31 6.28 -14.49
CA TRP A 408 14.13 6.10 -13.06
C TRP A 408 14.23 4.63 -12.67
N LEU A 409 15.04 4.34 -11.66
CA LEU A 409 14.95 3.10 -10.90
C LEU A 409 13.93 3.29 -9.77
N VAL A 410 12.92 2.44 -9.72
CA VAL A 410 11.91 2.42 -8.66
C VAL A 410 12.05 1.13 -7.88
N VAL A 411 12.13 1.22 -6.55
CA VAL A 411 12.34 0.08 -5.65
C VAL A 411 11.31 0.12 -4.53
N THR A 412 10.54 -0.95 -4.40
CA THR A 412 9.46 -1.11 -3.41
C THR A 412 9.86 -2.17 -2.39
N GLY A 413 9.66 -1.91 -1.10
CA GLY A 413 9.77 -2.92 -0.04
C GLY A 413 8.55 -3.84 -0.09
N THR A 414 8.73 -5.15 -0.27
CA THR A 414 7.61 -6.07 -0.53
C THR A 414 7.66 -7.29 0.40
N PRO A 415 6.93 -7.27 1.52
CA PRO A 415 6.96 -8.35 2.50
C PRO A 415 6.33 -9.66 1.99
N ASN A 416 6.64 -10.75 2.70
CA ASN A 416 6.02 -12.07 2.54
C ASN A 416 4.60 -12.19 3.15
N ALA A 417 4.13 -11.18 3.88
CA ALA A 417 2.76 -11.03 4.37
C ALA A 417 2.41 -9.54 4.51
N VAL A 418 1.13 -9.17 4.60
CA VAL A 418 0.76 -7.78 4.90
C VAL A 418 1.01 -7.52 6.40
N PRO A 419 1.81 -6.51 6.79
CA PRO A 419 2.05 -6.23 8.19
C PRO A 419 0.88 -5.44 8.79
N HIS A 420 0.67 -5.67 10.09
CA HIS A 420 -0.44 -5.12 10.86
C HIS A 420 0.10 -4.03 11.80
N TYR A 421 0.37 -2.84 11.25
CA TYR A 421 0.81 -1.68 12.01
C TYR A 421 -0.38 -0.90 12.56
N GLY A 422 -0.34 -0.53 13.85
CA GLY A 422 -1.35 0.33 14.47
C GLY A 422 -1.29 1.76 13.92
N PHE A 423 -2.39 2.51 14.05
CA PHE A 423 -2.53 3.86 13.50
C PHE A 423 -1.43 4.86 13.92
N LEU A 424 -0.90 4.73 15.15
CA LEU A 424 0.21 5.54 15.67
C LEU A 424 1.52 4.74 15.85
N ASP A 425 1.61 3.52 15.31
CA ASP A 425 2.93 3.01 14.99
C ASP A 425 3.56 3.94 13.95
N GLY A 426 4.88 4.08 13.99
CA GLY A 426 5.59 4.98 13.10
C GLY A 426 6.95 4.43 12.71
N TYR A 427 7.84 5.32 12.30
CA TYR A 427 9.10 4.98 11.66
C TYR A 427 9.94 3.89 12.37
N THR A 428 10.03 3.94 13.70
CA THR A 428 10.83 2.99 14.50
C THR A 428 10.20 1.62 14.67
N LYS A 429 8.90 1.47 14.36
CA LYS A 429 8.15 0.21 14.42
C LYS A 429 8.08 -0.51 13.07
N ALA A 430 8.17 0.23 11.97
CA ALA A 430 8.14 -0.33 10.64
C ALA A 430 9.47 -1.01 10.25
N ARG A 431 9.39 -2.18 9.60
CA ARG A 431 10.54 -2.79 8.92
C ARG A 431 10.98 -1.88 7.78
N ARG A 432 12.29 -1.74 7.57
CA ARG A 432 12.93 -1.07 6.44
C ARG A 432 13.67 -2.09 5.59
N TYR A 433 13.76 -1.80 4.30
CA TYR A 433 14.24 -2.68 3.24
C TYR A 433 15.49 -2.09 2.57
N PRO A 434 16.63 -1.91 3.29
CA PRO A 434 17.82 -1.33 2.69
C PRO A 434 18.39 -2.23 1.58
N TYR A 435 18.93 -1.60 0.54
CA TYR A 435 19.50 -2.26 -0.62
C TYR A 435 20.69 -1.48 -1.18
N GLU A 436 21.58 -2.21 -1.82
CA GLU A 436 22.69 -1.69 -2.61
C GLU A 436 22.50 -2.12 -4.08
N PHE A 437 23.02 -1.35 -5.01
CA PHE A 437 22.82 -1.56 -6.44
C PHE A 437 24.02 -1.09 -7.27
N ARG A 438 24.25 -1.77 -8.38
CA ARG A 438 25.26 -1.43 -9.38
C ARG A 438 24.61 -1.04 -10.69
N LEU A 439 25.20 -0.07 -11.37
CA LEU A 439 24.72 0.47 -12.64
C LEU A 439 25.72 0.28 -13.79
N SER A 440 25.18 0.19 -15.01
CA SER A 440 25.91 0.37 -16.27
C SER A 440 25.00 1.06 -17.29
N GLY A 441 25.56 1.87 -18.18
CA GLY A 441 24.80 2.68 -19.16
C GLY A 441 24.04 3.88 -18.57
N ALA A 442 24.09 4.09 -17.24
CA ALA A 442 23.55 5.25 -16.56
C ALA A 442 24.24 5.47 -15.19
N THR A 443 24.07 6.66 -14.63
CA THR A 443 24.57 7.08 -13.31
C THR A 443 23.43 7.69 -12.50
N PRO A 444 23.35 7.56 -11.15
CA PRO A 444 22.31 8.22 -10.38
C PRO A 444 22.50 9.74 -10.45
N SER A 445 21.41 10.49 -10.60
CA SER A 445 21.51 11.96 -10.73
C SER A 445 22.14 12.59 -9.48
N GLY A 446 23.13 13.46 -9.70
CA GLY A 446 24.04 14.00 -8.70
C GLY A 446 25.43 13.36 -8.70
N PHE A 447 25.64 12.25 -9.41
CA PHE A 447 26.93 11.55 -9.52
C PHE A 447 27.48 11.52 -10.95
N GLU A 448 26.75 12.03 -11.94
CA GLU A 448 27.23 12.15 -13.32
C GLU A 448 28.41 13.15 -13.45
N PRO A 449 29.39 12.88 -14.33
CA PRO A 449 30.53 13.78 -14.52
C PRO A 449 30.09 15.20 -14.90
N GLY A 450 30.56 16.19 -14.14
CA GLY A 450 30.21 17.59 -14.35
C GLY A 450 28.79 17.98 -13.92
N HIS A 451 28.13 17.18 -13.06
CA HIS A 451 26.82 17.53 -12.50
C HIS A 451 26.80 18.96 -11.92
N VAL A 452 25.88 19.77 -12.41
CA VAL A 452 25.52 21.07 -11.84
C VAL A 452 24.09 21.00 -11.35
N LYS A 453 23.87 21.32 -10.07
CA LYS A 453 22.53 21.34 -9.49
C LYS A 453 21.66 22.36 -10.26
N PRO A 454 20.40 22.03 -10.64
CA PRO A 454 19.52 22.97 -11.32
C PRO A 454 19.40 24.30 -10.58
N ALA A 455 19.27 25.41 -11.31
CA ALA A 455 19.05 26.72 -10.70
C ALA A 455 17.79 26.67 -9.81
N ALA A 456 17.84 27.33 -8.64
CA ALA A 456 16.70 27.36 -7.73
C ALA A 456 15.56 28.18 -8.37
N GLY A 457 14.38 27.56 -8.52
CA GLY A 457 13.17 28.20 -9.02
C GLY A 457 12.32 28.82 -7.91
N ASN A 458 11.13 29.33 -8.29
CA ASN A 458 10.03 29.67 -7.38
C ASN A 458 10.42 30.50 -6.13
N GLY A 459 11.37 31.44 -6.28
CA GLY A 459 11.83 32.32 -5.20
C GLY A 459 12.65 31.64 -4.09
N GLY A 460 13.05 30.38 -4.26
CA GLY A 460 13.95 29.68 -3.34
C GLY A 460 15.43 29.86 -3.67
N ARG A 461 16.29 29.29 -2.83
CA ARG A 461 17.75 29.21 -3.02
C ARG A 461 18.30 27.88 -2.48
N TRP A 462 19.46 27.47 -2.99
CA TRP A 462 20.26 26.42 -2.36
C TRP A 462 21.12 27.01 -1.25
N HIS A 463 21.20 26.36 -0.10
CA HIS A 463 22.01 26.81 1.03
C HIS A 463 23.50 26.62 0.73
N SER A 464 24.34 27.62 1.04
CA SER A 464 25.78 27.55 0.77
C SER A 464 26.48 26.45 1.58
N ASN A 465 25.99 26.15 2.77
CA ASN A 465 26.45 25.04 3.61
C ASN A 465 25.50 23.84 3.49
N GLY A 466 25.89 22.85 2.68
CA GLY A 466 25.17 21.59 2.46
C GLY A 466 24.32 21.51 1.18
N GLY A 467 23.97 22.64 0.55
CA GLY A 467 23.26 22.66 -0.74
C GLY A 467 21.75 22.34 -0.68
N GLY A 468 21.15 22.21 0.51
CA GLY A 468 19.72 21.99 0.70
C GLY A 468 18.84 23.19 0.35
N TRP A 469 17.54 22.99 0.28
CA TRP A 469 16.61 24.03 -0.17
C TRP A 469 16.24 25.00 0.95
N VAL A 470 16.18 26.29 0.62
CA VAL A 470 15.65 27.35 1.49
C VAL A 470 14.69 28.21 0.69
N ALA A 471 13.42 28.28 1.11
CA ALA A 471 12.40 29.11 0.49
C ALA A 471 12.66 30.61 0.74
N GLY A 472 12.08 31.49 -0.11
CA GLY A 472 12.29 32.93 -0.03
C GLY A 472 11.76 33.58 1.26
N ASN A 473 10.78 32.95 1.90
CA ASN A 473 10.20 33.33 3.20
C ASN A 473 10.93 32.70 4.41
N ALA A 474 12.03 31.97 4.20
CA ALA A 474 12.78 31.28 5.26
C ALA A 474 14.15 31.92 5.54
N SER A 475 14.45 32.09 6.83
CA SER A 475 15.72 32.61 7.32
C SER A 475 16.62 31.45 7.77
N VAL A 476 17.85 31.39 7.26
CA VAL A 476 18.82 30.34 7.59
C VAL A 476 20.19 30.99 7.72
N ALA A 477 20.85 30.80 8.86
CA ALA A 477 22.20 31.27 9.12
C ALA A 477 23.23 30.49 8.30
N ALA A 478 24.26 31.17 7.77
CA ALA A 478 25.31 30.52 6.98
C ALA A 478 26.11 29.44 7.75
N SER A 479 26.12 29.51 9.09
CA SER A 479 26.72 28.51 9.98
C SER A 479 25.89 27.23 10.13
N ALA A 480 24.58 27.29 9.89
CA ALA A 480 23.72 26.11 9.91
C ALA A 480 24.00 25.23 8.69
N TYR A 481 23.74 23.93 8.81
CA TYR A 481 23.87 22.98 7.70
C TYR A 481 22.48 22.60 7.20
N VAL A 482 22.24 22.74 5.90
CA VAL A 482 21.04 22.21 5.25
C VAL A 482 21.52 21.26 4.16
N GLY A 483 21.41 19.95 4.42
CA GLY A 483 21.90 18.90 3.54
C GLY A 483 21.16 18.86 2.20
N PRO A 484 21.74 18.26 1.16
CA PRO A 484 21.37 18.52 -0.24
C PRO A 484 19.93 18.11 -0.64
N LYS A 485 19.26 17.34 0.23
CA LYS A 485 17.95 16.68 0.06
C LYS A 485 16.93 17.13 1.13
N ALA A 486 17.35 18.02 2.03
CA ALA A 486 16.54 18.62 3.09
C ALA A 486 16.01 20.00 2.68
N ALA A 487 14.95 20.46 3.34
CA ALA A 487 14.26 21.71 2.99
C ALA A 487 13.87 22.56 4.20
N VAL A 488 14.13 23.87 4.10
CA VAL A 488 13.58 24.91 4.99
C VAL A 488 12.57 25.72 4.18
N MET A 489 11.30 25.41 4.35
CA MET A 489 10.16 26.01 3.63
C MET A 489 9.54 27.22 4.34
N GLY A 490 9.91 27.43 5.60
CA GLY A 490 9.57 28.61 6.39
C GLY A 490 10.32 28.59 7.73
N GLY A 491 10.12 29.63 8.55
CA GLY A 491 10.75 29.73 9.86
C GLY A 491 12.20 30.19 9.84
N THR A 492 12.91 29.93 10.95
CA THR A 492 14.29 30.40 11.19
C THR A 492 15.20 29.26 11.64
N VAL A 493 16.33 29.07 10.95
CA VAL A 493 17.39 28.13 11.35
C VAL A 493 18.66 28.88 11.74
N THR A 494 19.21 28.63 12.94
CA THR A 494 20.31 29.41 13.53
C THR A 494 21.42 28.54 14.13
N GLY A 495 22.55 29.15 14.51
CA GLY A 495 23.66 28.45 15.14
C GLY A 495 24.29 27.40 14.23
N ASN A 496 24.56 26.22 14.79
CA ASN A 496 25.12 25.05 14.11
C ASN A 496 24.04 23.99 13.83
N ALA A 497 22.75 24.37 13.82
CA ALA A 497 21.66 23.43 13.56
C ALA A 497 21.83 22.71 12.22
N ARG A 498 21.43 21.44 12.16
CA ARG A 498 21.62 20.56 10.99
C ARG A 498 20.28 20.02 10.53
N ILE A 499 19.89 20.33 9.29
CA ILE A 499 18.72 19.75 8.62
C ILE A 499 19.24 18.76 7.56
N GLU A 500 18.90 17.48 7.67
CA GLU A 500 19.54 16.38 6.92
C GLU A 500 18.52 15.35 6.40
N GLY A 501 18.94 14.44 5.50
CA GLY A 501 18.02 13.48 4.89
C GLY A 501 16.91 14.19 4.12
N LEU A 502 15.65 13.83 4.38
CA LEU A 502 14.43 14.50 3.90
C LEU A 502 13.85 15.48 4.96
N GLY A 503 14.65 15.86 5.96
CA GLY A 503 14.24 16.71 7.07
C GLY A 503 13.67 18.04 6.58
N TRP A 504 12.52 18.41 7.13
CA TRP A 504 11.68 19.47 6.58
C TRP A 504 11.23 20.46 7.64
N VAL A 505 11.45 21.75 7.41
CA VAL A 505 11.03 22.84 8.32
C VAL A 505 9.96 23.69 7.64
N ASN A 506 8.69 23.56 8.07
CA ASN A 506 7.58 24.42 7.63
C ASN A 506 7.62 25.80 8.31
N GLY A 507 8.12 25.86 9.55
CA GLY A 507 8.09 27.07 10.37
C GLY A 507 8.80 26.87 11.70
N GLY A 508 8.62 27.84 12.61
CA GLY A 508 9.22 27.80 13.94
C GLY A 508 10.70 28.19 13.93
N THR A 509 11.42 27.78 14.97
CA THR A 509 12.86 28.02 15.13
C THR A 509 13.61 26.70 15.34
N VAL A 510 14.75 26.53 14.65
CA VAL A 510 15.69 25.43 14.89
C VAL A 510 17.10 26.00 15.08
N GLY A 511 17.60 26.00 16.31
CA GLY A 511 18.86 26.65 16.69
C GLY A 511 19.81 25.76 17.50
N GLY A 512 20.88 26.35 18.01
CA GLY A 512 21.90 25.64 18.79
C GLY A 512 22.66 24.63 17.92
N ASN A 513 22.67 23.36 18.34
CA ASN A 513 23.18 22.22 17.57
C ASN A 513 22.05 21.20 17.27
N ALA A 514 20.79 21.65 17.25
CA ALA A 514 19.64 20.78 17.01
C ALA A 514 19.74 20.09 15.63
N ILE A 515 19.34 18.81 15.57
CA ILE A 515 19.39 18.00 14.34
C ILE A 515 17.96 17.62 13.94
N VAL A 516 17.57 17.94 12.70
CA VAL A 516 16.33 17.51 12.06
C VAL A 516 16.72 16.60 10.91
N ARG A 517 16.27 15.34 10.89
CA ARG A 517 16.72 14.34 9.91
C ARG A 517 15.63 13.37 9.45
N ASP A 518 16.00 12.51 8.50
CA ASP A 518 15.15 11.45 7.96
C ASP A 518 13.86 12.04 7.38
N ASN A 519 12.65 11.61 7.74
CA ASN A 519 11.36 12.18 7.30
C ASN A 519 10.75 13.20 8.30
N ALA A 520 11.55 13.71 9.25
CA ALA A 520 11.07 14.60 10.30
C ALA A 520 10.50 15.93 9.78
N LEU A 521 9.42 16.40 10.42
CA LEU A 521 8.73 17.65 10.09
C LEU A 521 8.68 18.61 11.28
N ILE A 522 9.19 19.83 11.09
CA ILE A 522 9.12 20.90 12.09
C ILE A 522 8.02 21.89 11.68
N GLN A 523 7.03 22.08 12.54
CA GLN A 523 5.87 22.97 12.33
C GLN A 523 6.04 24.31 13.04
N SER A 524 5.19 25.30 12.69
CA SER A 524 5.33 26.69 13.13
C SER A 524 5.36 26.95 14.64
N GLY A 525 4.83 26.04 15.46
CA GLY A 525 4.90 26.13 16.94
C GLY A 525 6.23 25.70 17.55
N ALA A 526 7.14 25.11 16.77
CA ALA A 526 8.38 24.55 17.28
C ALA A 526 9.43 25.62 17.64
N ASN A 527 10.14 25.39 18.74
CA ASN A 527 11.30 26.19 19.13
C ASN A 527 12.41 25.25 19.64
N LEU A 528 13.20 24.74 18.70
CA LEU A 528 14.24 23.75 18.94
C LEU A 528 15.59 24.42 19.18
N SER A 529 16.34 23.92 20.16
CA SER A 529 17.64 24.46 20.58
C SER A 529 18.54 23.36 21.17
N GLY A 530 19.68 23.74 21.73
CA GLY A 530 20.57 22.80 22.43
C GLY A 530 21.03 21.66 21.53
N ASN A 531 20.85 20.41 21.95
CA ASN A 531 21.29 19.21 21.25
C ASN A 531 20.12 18.26 20.93
N VAL A 532 18.90 18.78 20.78
CA VAL A 532 17.72 17.96 20.46
C VAL A 532 17.84 17.31 19.07
N VAL A 533 17.41 16.05 18.96
CA VAL A 533 17.34 15.33 17.67
C VAL A 533 15.89 15.00 17.35
N VAL A 534 15.41 15.45 16.19
CA VAL A 534 14.13 15.07 15.61
C VAL A 534 14.41 14.28 14.32
N GLY A 535 13.94 13.05 14.24
CA GLY A 535 14.27 12.11 13.16
C GLY A 535 13.12 11.16 12.84
N GLY A 536 13.43 10.08 12.13
CA GLY A 536 12.44 9.11 11.68
C GLY A 536 11.26 9.77 10.96
N ASP A 537 10.02 9.63 11.46
CA ASP A 537 8.83 10.31 10.91
C ASP A 537 8.18 11.32 11.88
N ALA A 538 8.91 11.74 12.91
CA ALA A 538 8.45 12.67 13.93
C ALA A 538 7.93 14.00 13.36
N GLU A 539 6.88 14.55 13.97
CA GLU A 539 6.37 15.88 13.68
C GLU A 539 6.29 16.68 14.97
N VAL A 540 6.96 17.83 15.01
CA VAL A 540 7.13 18.61 16.24
C VAL A 540 6.61 20.03 16.04
N ALA A 541 5.78 20.47 16.99
CA ALA A 541 5.20 21.81 17.07
C ALA A 541 5.41 22.44 18.47
N PHE A 542 6.41 21.99 19.23
CA PHE A 542 6.68 22.40 20.61
C PHE A 542 8.13 22.90 20.82
N ALA A 543 8.36 23.57 21.94
CA ALA A 543 9.70 24.03 22.34
C ALA A 543 10.51 22.89 22.98
N CYS A 544 11.78 22.71 22.59
CA CYS A 544 12.65 21.69 23.17
C CYS A 544 14.15 21.97 22.99
N SER A 545 14.98 21.52 23.94
CA SER A 545 16.43 21.75 23.94
C SER A 545 17.30 20.48 24.03
N SER A 546 16.68 19.33 24.31
CA SER A 546 17.36 18.04 24.48
C SER A 546 16.42 16.86 24.17
N GLY A 547 16.99 15.65 24.16
CA GLY A 547 16.27 14.42 23.88
C GLY A 547 16.28 14.01 22.41
N THR A 548 15.67 12.88 22.10
CA THR A 548 15.57 12.33 20.75
C THR A 548 14.16 11.84 20.47
N TYR A 549 13.59 12.26 19.34
CA TYR A 549 12.21 12.00 18.93
C TYR A 549 12.24 11.47 17.49
N LEU A 550 11.93 10.20 17.29
CA LEU A 550 12.05 9.47 16.01
C LEU A 550 10.69 9.03 15.44
N MET A 551 9.60 9.22 16.18
CA MET A 551 8.28 8.74 15.81
C MET A 551 7.25 9.87 15.85
N PHE A 552 6.27 9.84 14.94
CA PHE A 552 5.10 10.70 15.04
C PHE A 552 4.32 10.39 16.34
N SER A 553 4.10 11.41 17.18
CA SER A 553 3.31 11.30 18.40
C SER A 553 2.54 12.60 18.65
N THR A 554 1.26 12.48 19.00
CA THR A 554 0.39 13.60 19.37
C THR A 554 0.44 13.92 20.87
N THR A 555 1.06 13.07 21.68
CA THR A 555 1.07 13.14 23.15
C THR A 555 2.47 13.31 23.76
N ARG A 556 3.54 12.91 23.06
CA ARG A 556 4.91 13.11 23.52
C ARG A 556 5.37 14.55 23.29
N GLY A 557 5.38 15.34 24.36
CA GLY A 557 6.01 16.66 24.40
C GLY A 557 7.53 16.57 24.60
N CYS A 558 8.17 17.72 24.89
CA CYS A 558 9.59 17.74 25.25
C CYS A 558 9.82 17.11 26.63
N ASP A 559 10.40 15.91 26.65
CA ASP A 559 10.74 15.17 27.87
C ASP A 559 12.27 15.07 28.12
N GLY A 560 13.09 15.45 27.12
CA GLY A 560 14.55 15.33 27.17
C GLY A 560 15.06 13.89 27.10
N GLY A 561 14.19 12.91 26.88
CA GLY A 561 14.46 11.49 26.95
C GLY A 561 15.14 10.90 25.71
N GLY A 562 15.47 9.62 25.79
CA GLY A 562 16.03 8.86 24.67
C GLY A 562 15.07 8.73 23.48
N GLY A 563 15.61 8.27 22.35
CA GLY A 563 14.82 7.94 21.17
C GLY A 563 14.03 6.65 21.33
N GLU A 564 12.94 6.54 20.58
CA GLU A 564 12.14 5.32 20.50
C GLU A 564 12.97 4.15 19.95
N SER A 565 12.86 2.97 20.55
CA SER A 565 13.56 1.77 20.11
C SER A 565 13.17 1.38 18.68
N ASP A 566 14.17 1.31 17.80
CA ASP A 566 14.07 1.00 16.37
C ASP A 566 14.18 -0.51 16.13
N VAL A 567 13.20 -1.11 15.44
CA VAL A 567 13.16 -2.57 15.17
C VAL A 567 14.16 -3.04 14.10
N ASN A 568 14.84 -2.11 13.44
CA ASN A 568 15.71 -2.36 12.31
C ASN A 568 17.17 -2.52 12.77
N PRO A 569 17.79 -3.69 12.60
CA PRO A 569 19.18 -3.89 13.00
C PRO A 569 20.13 -3.12 12.08
N ALA A 570 21.35 -2.87 12.57
CA ALA A 570 22.45 -2.44 11.72
C ALA A 570 22.82 -3.55 10.71
N HIS A 571 23.32 -3.14 9.54
CA HIS A 571 23.83 -4.04 8.50
C HIS A 571 25.18 -3.56 7.98
N GLY A 572 25.90 -4.47 7.30
CA GLY A 572 27.14 -4.14 6.59
C GLY A 572 26.87 -3.55 5.21
N THR A 573 27.90 -3.57 4.37
CA THR A 573 27.85 -3.20 2.94
C THR A 573 28.42 -4.37 2.14
N PHE A 574 27.83 -4.67 0.99
CA PHE A 574 28.27 -5.74 0.10
C PHE A 574 29.57 -5.37 -0.61
N GLY A 575 30.36 -6.37 -1.00
CA GLY A 575 31.50 -6.13 -1.88
C GLY A 575 31.04 -5.74 -3.28
N SER A 576 31.68 -4.74 -3.91
CA SER A 576 31.36 -4.30 -5.29
C SER A 576 31.40 -5.43 -6.34
N ALA A 577 32.10 -6.54 -6.04
CA ALA A 577 32.13 -7.76 -6.84
C ALA A 577 30.85 -8.62 -6.72
N GLU A 578 30.20 -8.65 -5.55
CA GLU A 578 28.92 -9.38 -5.36
C GLU A 578 27.80 -8.80 -6.22
N LEU A 579 27.86 -7.49 -6.48
CA LEU A 579 26.91 -6.74 -7.30
C LEU A 579 27.36 -6.59 -8.77
N ALA A 580 28.36 -7.35 -9.23
CA ALA A 580 28.82 -7.29 -10.61
C ALA A 580 27.70 -7.56 -11.63
N ILE A 581 27.56 -6.69 -12.63
CA ILE A 581 26.60 -6.80 -13.74
C ILE A 581 27.17 -7.75 -14.79
N GLY A 582 26.37 -8.69 -15.27
CA GLY A 582 26.78 -9.61 -16.34
C GLY A 582 27.79 -10.67 -15.93
N GLY A 583 28.28 -10.65 -14.69
CA GLY A 583 28.79 -11.86 -14.04
C GLY A 583 27.62 -12.82 -13.86
N GLY A 584 27.44 -13.73 -14.83
CA GLY A 584 26.31 -14.66 -14.88
C GLY A 584 26.18 -15.39 -13.55
N THR A 585 25.14 -15.02 -12.79
CA THR A 585 24.94 -15.30 -11.36
C THR A 585 26.20 -15.87 -10.70
N THR A 586 27.18 -15.02 -10.40
CA THR A 586 28.26 -15.41 -9.48
C THR A 586 27.55 -15.89 -8.23
N THR A 587 27.57 -17.21 -8.01
CA THR A 587 26.63 -17.89 -7.13
C THR A 587 26.61 -17.12 -5.82
N PRO A 588 25.45 -16.63 -5.33
CA PRO A 588 25.41 -16.12 -3.96
C PRO A 588 26.04 -17.21 -3.10
N PRO A 589 26.98 -16.90 -2.18
CA PRO A 589 27.66 -17.92 -1.38
C PRO A 589 26.57 -18.87 -0.85
N PRO A 590 26.63 -20.16 -1.22
CA PRO A 590 25.45 -20.96 -1.51
C PRO A 590 24.45 -20.82 -0.40
N ALA A 591 23.24 -20.35 -0.73
CA ALA A 591 22.23 -20.04 0.26
C ALA A 591 22.05 -21.26 1.16
N THR A 592 22.57 -21.17 2.39
CA THR A 592 22.62 -22.29 3.34
C THR A 592 21.24 -22.64 3.89
N GLY A 593 20.21 -21.90 3.46
CA GLY A 593 18.81 -22.11 3.78
C GLY A 593 18.18 -23.27 3.02
N ASN A 594 17.28 -23.95 3.73
CA ASN A 594 16.39 -24.96 3.18
C ASN A 594 15.39 -24.32 2.17
N LEU A 595 15.54 -24.60 0.88
CA LEU A 595 14.64 -24.18 -0.19
C LEU A 595 13.21 -24.73 -0.02
N ALA A 596 13.00 -25.84 0.68
CA ALA A 596 11.67 -26.38 0.92
C ALA A 596 10.77 -25.39 1.69
N ARG A 597 11.35 -24.51 2.52
CA ARG A 597 10.64 -23.48 3.30
C ARG A 597 9.91 -22.44 2.44
N THR A 598 10.21 -22.36 1.14
CA THR A 598 9.53 -21.45 0.19
C THR A 598 8.56 -22.18 -0.75
N ALA A 599 8.36 -23.48 -0.57
CA ALA A 599 7.42 -24.28 -1.35
C ALA A 599 6.05 -24.39 -0.67
N THR A 600 5.00 -24.61 -1.46
CA THR A 600 3.72 -25.12 -0.99
C THR A 600 3.79 -26.64 -0.92
N ALA A 601 3.52 -27.23 0.25
CA ALA A 601 3.41 -28.67 0.44
C ALA A 601 2.03 -29.22 0.01
N SER A 602 2.02 -30.44 -0.51
CA SER A 602 0.84 -31.21 -0.93
C SER A 602 1.16 -32.70 -0.88
N ALA A 603 0.17 -33.58 -0.79
CA ALA A 603 0.39 -35.03 -0.67
C ALA A 603 -0.68 -35.85 -1.39
N SER A 604 -0.42 -37.15 -1.54
CA SER A 604 -1.40 -38.13 -2.01
C SER A 604 -2.58 -38.28 -1.06
N VAL A 605 -2.28 -38.39 0.24
CA VAL A 605 -3.24 -38.49 1.35
C VAL A 605 -2.61 -37.90 2.61
N THR A 606 -3.40 -37.64 3.65
CA THR A 606 -2.92 -37.23 4.99
C THR A 606 -3.93 -37.73 6.02
N SER A 607 -3.47 -38.39 7.09
CA SER A 607 -4.33 -38.83 8.20
C SER A 607 -5.07 -37.63 8.82
N SER A 608 -6.31 -37.78 9.30
CA SER A 608 -7.16 -36.64 9.69
C SER A 608 -6.67 -35.83 10.91
N TRP A 609 -5.71 -36.35 11.67
CA TRP A 609 -5.03 -35.67 12.79
C TRP A 609 -3.57 -35.29 12.46
N GLU A 610 -3.14 -35.45 11.21
CA GLU A 610 -1.80 -35.15 10.71
C GLU A 610 -1.85 -34.01 9.69
N SER A 611 -0.69 -33.45 9.34
CA SER A 611 -0.62 -32.26 8.49
C SER A 611 0.50 -32.37 7.47
N VAL A 612 0.14 -32.22 6.19
CA VAL A 612 1.11 -32.12 5.09
C VAL A 612 2.03 -30.90 5.22
N ALA A 613 1.65 -29.88 5.99
CA ALA A 613 2.51 -28.73 6.24
C ALA A 613 3.77 -29.11 7.04
N ALA A 614 3.74 -30.19 7.83
CA ALA A 614 4.91 -30.69 8.56
C ALA A 614 6.07 -31.07 7.63
N VAL A 615 5.79 -31.41 6.37
CA VAL A 615 6.79 -31.77 5.36
C VAL A 615 7.80 -30.63 5.11
N ASN A 616 7.46 -29.38 5.44
CA ASN A 616 8.38 -28.24 5.30
C ASN A 616 8.15 -27.12 6.34
N ASP A 617 7.65 -27.46 7.54
CA ASP A 617 7.38 -26.47 8.59
C ASP A 617 8.64 -25.93 9.27
N GLY A 618 9.80 -26.57 9.03
CA GLY A 618 11.12 -26.16 9.50
C GLY A 618 11.37 -26.43 10.98
N ILE A 619 10.53 -27.22 11.64
CA ILE A 619 10.81 -27.78 12.96
C ILE A 619 11.88 -28.86 12.80
N GLU A 620 12.81 -28.93 13.75
CA GLU A 620 13.92 -29.88 13.73
C GLU A 620 13.50 -31.17 14.46
N PRO A 621 13.31 -32.32 13.77
CA PRO A 621 12.72 -33.50 14.42
C PRO A 621 13.68 -34.13 15.45
N PRO A 622 13.27 -34.28 16.73
CA PRO A 622 14.10 -34.83 17.78
C PRO A 622 14.25 -36.36 17.68
N SER A 623 13.29 -37.04 17.05
CA SER A 623 13.33 -38.49 16.75
C SER A 623 12.33 -38.83 15.64
N SER A 624 12.42 -40.03 15.06
CA SER A 624 11.43 -40.51 14.08
C SER A 624 10.07 -40.82 14.70
N ASN A 625 9.98 -41.01 16.02
CA ASN A 625 8.72 -41.20 16.75
C ASN A 625 8.31 -39.92 17.48
N ASP A 626 8.38 -38.77 16.78
CA ASP A 626 7.88 -37.52 17.33
C ASP A 626 6.35 -37.56 17.43
N SER A 627 5.87 -37.36 18.65
CA SER A 627 4.46 -37.28 19.04
C SER A 627 4.05 -35.90 19.57
N THR A 628 4.99 -34.95 19.60
CA THR A 628 4.79 -33.59 20.12
C THR A 628 4.65 -32.56 19.00
N ASN A 629 5.48 -32.66 17.95
CA ASN A 629 5.42 -31.74 16.81
C ASN A 629 4.46 -32.23 15.71
N PRO A 630 4.01 -31.34 14.80
CA PRO A 630 3.31 -31.74 13.59
C PRO A 630 4.07 -32.78 12.79
N ARG A 631 3.33 -33.66 12.11
CA ARG A 631 3.86 -34.72 11.25
C ARG A 631 2.94 -35.00 10.09
N TRP A 632 3.49 -35.51 8.99
CA TRP A 632 2.72 -36.05 7.88
C TRP A 632 2.81 -37.57 7.86
N GLY A 633 1.66 -38.23 7.86
CA GLY A 633 1.54 -39.67 7.71
C GLY A 633 0.29 -40.03 6.90
N THR A 634 0.21 -41.30 6.50
CA THR A 634 -0.80 -41.79 5.55
C THR A 634 -1.72 -42.86 6.14
N TRP A 635 -1.92 -42.91 7.47
CA TRP A 635 -2.73 -43.97 8.07
C TRP A 635 -4.23 -43.81 7.75
N PRO A 636 -4.96 -44.89 7.37
CA PRO A 636 -4.55 -46.30 7.31
C PRO A 636 -4.02 -46.79 5.94
N ASP A 637 -3.83 -45.89 4.97
CA ASP A 637 -3.38 -46.22 3.62
C ASP A 637 -1.93 -46.70 3.56
N SER A 638 -1.71 -47.81 2.87
CA SER A 638 -0.40 -48.35 2.49
C SER A 638 -0.18 -48.18 0.97
N GLY A 639 0.69 -48.98 0.35
CA GLY A 639 1.09 -48.84 -1.05
C GLY A 639 2.17 -47.78 -1.28
N GLU A 640 2.16 -47.16 -2.48
CA GLU A 640 2.98 -46.00 -2.85
C GLU A 640 2.25 -44.71 -2.46
N GLN A 641 2.92 -43.83 -1.72
CA GLN A 641 2.40 -42.54 -1.29
C GLN A 641 3.43 -41.44 -1.56
N TRP A 642 3.01 -40.17 -1.63
CA TRP A 642 3.94 -39.08 -1.90
C TRP A 642 3.61 -37.78 -1.18
N ALA A 643 4.65 -37.02 -0.87
CA ALA A 643 4.56 -35.62 -0.46
C ALA A 643 5.40 -34.76 -1.43
N ALA A 644 4.84 -33.64 -1.87
CA ALA A 644 5.36 -32.78 -2.92
C ALA A 644 5.48 -31.32 -2.47
N LEU A 645 6.65 -30.76 -2.74
CA LEU A 645 7.00 -29.34 -2.63
C LEU A 645 6.82 -28.71 -4.01
N THR A 646 5.96 -27.69 -4.12
CA THR A 646 5.80 -26.90 -5.35
C THR A 646 6.22 -25.45 -5.10
N TRP A 647 7.15 -24.93 -5.91
CA TRP A 647 7.63 -23.55 -5.83
C TRP A 647 6.91 -22.65 -6.85
N ALA A 648 6.68 -21.40 -6.47
CA ALA A 648 6.06 -20.41 -7.36
C ALA A 648 6.95 -20.03 -8.56
N ASN A 649 8.27 -20.11 -8.39
CA ASN A 649 9.27 -19.96 -9.44
C ASN A 649 10.14 -21.23 -9.47
N PRO A 650 10.67 -21.66 -10.63
CA PRO A 650 11.61 -22.77 -10.69
C PRO A 650 12.84 -22.53 -9.81
N VAL A 651 13.25 -23.57 -9.09
CA VAL A 651 14.44 -23.58 -8.23
C VAL A 651 15.46 -24.60 -8.74
N ARG A 652 16.74 -24.36 -8.45
CA ARG A 652 17.82 -25.30 -8.73
C ARG A 652 18.16 -26.11 -7.48
N VAL A 653 17.94 -27.41 -7.52
CA VAL A 653 18.14 -28.32 -6.37
C VAL A 653 19.19 -29.37 -6.73
N GLY A 654 20.16 -29.63 -5.84
CA GLY A 654 21.18 -30.68 -6.00
C GLY A 654 21.36 -31.59 -4.77
N ARG A 655 20.75 -31.23 -3.63
CA ARG A 655 20.74 -32.06 -2.42
C ARG A 655 19.38 -31.97 -1.74
N VAL A 656 18.88 -33.11 -1.28
CA VAL A 656 17.66 -33.22 -0.47
C VAL A 656 17.96 -34.04 0.78
N GLN A 657 17.31 -33.71 1.89
CA GLN A 657 17.31 -34.46 3.13
C GLN A 657 15.88 -34.74 3.53
N VAL A 658 15.56 -35.98 3.93
CA VAL A 658 14.23 -36.33 4.43
C VAL A 658 14.34 -36.95 5.82
N TYR A 659 13.50 -36.50 6.74
CA TYR A 659 13.36 -37.11 8.05
C TYR A 659 12.10 -37.98 8.04
N LEU A 660 12.27 -39.29 8.23
CA LEU A 660 11.20 -40.27 8.11
C LEU A 660 10.44 -40.39 9.44
N PHE A 661 9.11 -40.46 9.37
CA PHE A 661 8.23 -40.71 10.52
C PHE A 661 8.05 -42.23 10.72
N ASP A 662 8.21 -42.70 11.95
CA ASP A 662 7.95 -44.09 12.38
C ASP A 662 7.41 -44.04 13.83
N ASP A 663 6.13 -44.38 14.03
CA ASP A 663 5.46 -44.38 15.33
C ASP A 663 5.60 -45.69 16.12
N GLY A 664 6.40 -46.64 15.61
CA GLY A 664 6.53 -48.00 16.08
C GLY A 664 5.32 -48.92 15.78
N ASN A 665 4.23 -48.37 15.24
CA ASN A 665 2.92 -49.00 15.14
C ASN A 665 2.34 -48.91 13.71
N GLY A 666 1.43 -47.95 13.47
CA GLY A 666 0.66 -47.85 12.23
C GLY A 666 1.42 -47.18 11.09
N VAL A 667 2.38 -46.32 11.40
CA VAL A 667 3.26 -45.65 10.42
C VAL A 667 4.69 -46.09 10.67
N ARG A 668 5.34 -46.71 9.68
CA ARG A 668 6.68 -47.27 9.80
C ARG A 668 7.60 -46.74 8.69
N LEU A 669 8.90 -46.91 8.87
CA LEU A 669 9.88 -46.62 7.81
C LEU A 669 9.49 -47.30 6.47
N PRO A 670 9.63 -46.60 5.33
CA PRO A 670 9.30 -47.14 4.02
C PRO A 670 10.25 -48.27 3.62
N ALA A 671 9.76 -49.22 2.81
CA ALA A 671 10.59 -50.26 2.20
C ALA A 671 11.55 -49.69 1.13
N SER A 672 11.13 -48.63 0.46
CA SER A 672 11.99 -47.80 -0.41
C SER A 672 11.39 -46.41 -0.60
N TRP A 673 12.18 -45.46 -1.03
CA TRP A 673 11.69 -44.16 -1.48
C TRP A 673 12.56 -43.63 -2.63
N ARG A 674 12.03 -42.66 -3.37
CA ARG A 674 12.75 -41.97 -4.46
C ARG A 674 12.30 -40.52 -4.58
N LEU A 675 13.11 -39.69 -5.24
CA LEU A 675 12.75 -38.33 -5.60
C LEU A 675 12.28 -38.26 -7.04
N GLN A 676 11.19 -37.52 -7.25
CA GLN A 676 10.72 -37.12 -8.57
C GLN A 676 10.65 -35.61 -8.69
N SER A 677 10.82 -35.09 -9.91
CA SER A 677 10.75 -33.68 -10.24
C SER A 677 9.80 -33.43 -11.41
N ARG A 678 9.28 -32.21 -11.53
CA ARG A 678 8.56 -31.72 -12.72
C ARG A 678 8.83 -30.22 -12.93
N SER A 679 8.67 -29.77 -14.17
CA SER A 679 8.72 -28.35 -14.53
C SER A 679 7.39 -27.91 -15.14
N GLY A 680 6.83 -26.82 -14.63
CA GLY A 680 5.47 -26.37 -14.93
C GLY A 680 4.42 -27.42 -14.58
N THR A 681 3.43 -27.58 -15.47
CA THR A 681 2.39 -28.62 -15.39
C THR A 681 2.79 -29.94 -16.05
N GLY A 682 4.09 -30.16 -16.28
CA GLY A 682 4.61 -31.35 -16.94
C GLY A 682 4.52 -32.63 -16.11
N THR A 683 4.83 -33.76 -16.76
CA THR A 683 4.88 -35.10 -16.16
C THR A 683 5.97 -35.20 -15.09
N TRP A 684 5.70 -35.91 -14.00
CA TRP A 684 6.70 -36.26 -12.99
C TRP A 684 7.70 -37.29 -13.54
N ALA A 685 8.99 -37.06 -13.32
CA ALA A 685 10.06 -37.99 -13.65
C ALA A 685 11.02 -38.18 -12.47
N ASP A 686 11.60 -39.37 -12.33
CA ASP A 686 12.64 -39.66 -11.33
C ASP A 686 13.84 -38.72 -11.50
N VAL A 687 14.41 -38.24 -10.40
CA VAL A 687 15.55 -37.32 -10.43
C VAL A 687 16.80 -38.05 -10.95
N PRO A 688 17.39 -37.61 -12.09
CA PRO A 688 18.49 -38.32 -12.73
C PRO A 688 19.78 -38.22 -11.92
N GLY A 689 20.55 -39.31 -11.86
CA GLY A 689 21.86 -39.33 -11.20
C GLY A 689 21.83 -39.17 -9.68
N ALA A 690 20.68 -39.37 -9.03
CA ALA A 690 20.59 -39.43 -7.58
C ALA A 690 21.46 -40.56 -7.00
N GLY A 691 22.18 -40.23 -5.93
CA GLY A 691 22.77 -41.23 -5.03
C GLY A 691 21.69 -42.10 -4.37
N GLY A 692 22.14 -43.11 -3.61
CA GLY A 692 21.23 -44.02 -2.93
C GLY A 692 20.24 -43.33 -2.00
N TYR A 693 19.10 -43.99 -1.76
CA TYR A 693 18.00 -43.52 -0.91
C TYR A 693 18.00 -44.24 0.45
N PRO A 694 18.79 -43.80 1.45
CA PRO A 694 18.82 -44.44 2.76
C PRO A 694 17.47 -44.27 3.47
N ALA A 695 17.08 -45.24 4.30
CA ALA A 695 15.84 -45.21 5.07
C ALA A 695 16.09 -45.55 6.55
N ALA A 696 16.92 -44.74 7.21
CA ALA A 696 17.22 -44.85 8.63
C ALA A 696 16.28 -43.98 9.48
N ALA A 697 15.89 -44.47 10.65
CA ALA A 697 15.20 -43.68 11.68
C ALA A 697 16.17 -42.74 12.41
N ASN A 698 15.61 -41.72 13.08
CA ASN A 698 16.30 -40.78 13.96
C ASN A 698 17.44 -39.99 13.28
N THR A 699 17.32 -39.74 11.97
CA THR A 699 18.33 -38.99 11.19
C THR A 699 17.77 -38.45 9.88
N TYR A 700 18.46 -37.48 9.28
CA TYR A 700 18.21 -37.06 7.90
C TYR A 700 18.80 -38.04 6.89
N ASN A 701 17.91 -38.64 6.13
CA ASN A 701 18.25 -39.44 4.97
C ASN A 701 18.60 -38.50 3.81
N THR A 702 19.90 -38.35 3.56
CA THR A 702 20.45 -37.35 2.62
C THR A 702 20.72 -37.97 1.26
N VAL A 703 20.27 -37.29 0.20
CA VAL A 703 20.45 -37.66 -1.21
C VAL A 703 21.06 -36.48 -1.96
N THR A 704 22.05 -36.75 -2.80
CA THR A 704 22.70 -35.78 -3.71
C THR A 704 22.53 -36.22 -5.15
N PHE A 705 22.45 -35.27 -6.08
CA PHE A 705 22.29 -35.49 -7.52
C PHE A 705 22.93 -34.35 -8.32
N PRO A 706 23.24 -34.56 -9.62
CA PRO A 706 23.43 -33.47 -10.57
C PRO A 706 22.26 -32.50 -10.49
N ALA A 707 22.55 -31.20 -10.30
CA ALA A 707 21.51 -30.23 -9.97
C ALA A 707 20.45 -30.09 -11.08
N VAL A 708 19.17 -30.16 -10.69
CA VAL A 708 18.02 -30.02 -11.60
C VAL A 708 17.31 -28.69 -11.38
N ASP A 709 16.89 -28.05 -12.47
CA ASP A 709 15.99 -26.90 -12.44
C ASP A 709 14.54 -27.40 -12.49
N THR A 710 13.78 -27.14 -11.43
CA THR A 710 12.44 -27.72 -11.23
C THR A 710 11.49 -26.76 -10.55
N SER A 711 10.20 -26.80 -10.90
CA SER A 711 9.15 -26.05 -10.18
C SER A 711 8.41 -26.90 -9.14
N ALA A 712 8.60 -28.22 -9.12
CA ALA A 712 8.12 -29.06 -8.04
C ALA A 712 8.92 -30.35 -7.88
N LEU A 713 9.14 -30.76 -6.64
CA LEU A 713 9.86 -31.98 -6.25
C LEU A 713 8.97 -32.77 -5.30
N ARG A 714 8.89 -34.09 -5.47
CA ARG A 714 8.16 -34.98 -4.56
C ARG A 714 9.00 -36.13 -4.05
N VAL A 715 8.84 -36.42 -2.77
CA VAL A 715 9.30 -37.64 -2.11
C VAL A 715 8.22 -38.69 -2.35
N VAL A 716 8.57 -39.79 -3.03
CA VAL A 716 7.68 -40.91 -3.27
C VAL A 716 8.15 -42.07 -2.40
N LEU A 717 7.30 -42.50 -1.47
CA LEU A 717 7.59 -43.52 -0.46
C LEU A 717 6.76 -44.78 -0.75
N GLN A 718 7.40 -45.93 -0.73
CA GLN A 718 6.76 -47.24 -0.84
C GLN A 718 6.73 -47.89 0.56
N SER A 719 5.53 -48.17 1.06
CA SER A 719 5.33 -48.94 2.29
C SER A 719 5.89 -50.36 2.22
N ASN A 720 6.09 -50.96 3.40
CA ASN A 720 6.46 -52.38 3.59
C ASN A 720 5.32 -53.39 3.30
N GLY A 721 4.14 -52.90 2.88
CA GLY A 721 2.95 -53.72 2.60
C GLY A 721 2.03 -53.98 3.80
N THR A 722 2.44 -53.69 5.03
CA THR A 722 1.65 -53.88 6.26
C THR A 722 1.46 -52.64 7.11
N SER A 723 2.21 -51.56 6.85
CA SER A 723 2.17 -50.28 7.57
C SER A 723 2.04 -49.10 6.60
N SER A 724 1.54 -47.97 7.10
CA SER A 724 1.56 -46.69 6.40
C SER A 724 2.94 -46.02 6.47
N VAL A 725 3.13 -44.92 5.75
CA VAL A 725 4.40 -44.16 5.65
C VAL A 725 4.22 -42.70 6.07
N GLY A 726 5.31 -41.99 6.33
CA GLY A 726 5.27 -40.57 6.69
C GLY A 726 6.62 -39.85 6.71
N LEU A 727 6.56 -38.54 6.93
CA LEU A 727 7.69 -37.60 7.00
C LEU A 727 7.49 -36.61 8.14
N LEU A 728 8.60 -36.19 8.75
CA LEU A 728 8.64 -35.15 9.78
C LEU A 728 9.20 -33.81 9.26
N GLU A 729 10.10 -33.82 8.28
CA GLU A 729 10.63 -32.62 7.61
C GLU A 729 11.34 -33.04 6.31
N VAL A 730 11.25 -32.22 5.26
CA VAL A 730 12.00 -32.34 4.01
C VAL A 730 12.78 -31.06 3.79
N LYS A 731 14.10 -31.20 3.61
CA LYS A 731 14.99 -30.09 3.30
C LYS A 731 15.53 -30.21 1.88
N ALA A 732 15.46 -29.13 1.11
CA ALA A 732 16.00 -29.05 -0.25
C ALA A 732 17.08 -27.96 -0.31
N PHE A 733 18.17 -28.20 -1.03
CA PHE A 733 19.30 -27.28 -1.12
C PHE A 733 19.81 -27.17 -2.56
N ALA A 734 20.33 -26.00 -2.90
CA ALA A 734 21.20 -25.85 -4.07
C ALA A 734 22.44 -26.75 -3.92
N SER A 735 23.03 -27.13 -5.06
CA SER A 735 24.29 -27.88 -5.15
C SER A 735 25.50 -27.05 -4.72
#